data_AF-A0A7V2IMJ8-F1
#
_entry.id   AF-A0A7V2IMJ8-F1
#
_cell.length_a   1.000
_cell.length_b   1.000
_cell.length_c   1.000
_cell.angle_alpha   90.00
_cell.angle_beta   90.00
_cell.angle_gamma   90.00
#
_symmetry.space_group_name_H-M   'P 1'
#
loop_
_entity.id
_entity.type
_entity.pdbx_description
1 polymer ?
#
loop_
_entity_poly.entity_id
_entity_poly.type
_entity_poly.pdbx_seq_one_letter_code
_entity_poly.pdbx_strand_id
1 'polypeptide(L)'
;PPADAPNLAPMILDVGHQPVIPHSDETVQVTARLLDEQSSGITASVHYRADGQTSFTSVPMADDGLGADKQAGDGLYGAAIPAYADGTIVEFYVQAVDSAGAVRTWPAPCDVDGAAQQVCNLLYQVDDRFQADVWNPGDQPVYYLIMTEAERAELADIGDGGGGEENSDAQMNATFISVDGVEILTRYSAGVRNRGHGTRDVQPNNYRVNLPNDRPWKGVVALNLNTQYSWLQLAGSAVFQRAGLPVGDARAVQVRVNGQNLAAGGSSRQYGSYVHIEVIDSDYASHHFPGNDSGNAYKCMRIVSPGANLRYQGADPDPYRVNYFKQTNTAQDDWSDLIELTDVLNNTPDEQYLQELQRVVHLEQWLRFLALNVLLNNRETTLANGNGDDYYMYRGDVDPRFVLIQHDLDSIFGMGQTVGSATAGIFPMLSIPALDRMLRHPAIAPRYYAQLDDLMQTVLAEDQIGPLLDNLLGGFVPQATIEGMKDFVRARNAHVRSLIPSTLTVDATLPTTFGYALASQPMVGLSGTADAIRTRAVRVAGQLADWRPFEGTWVLGEASGPDDTVTLVPAGSSWTYLDDGSDRETLWREPVFDDSGWSTGRAPLGYGGNGEATVISYGEDASNKHITYYFRHRFTVADPTQIDGLIVRLVRDDGAIVYINGLEVARSNMPSGSVDATTRAAATVSGADETTFFEYPVNKSVLVEGDNLVAVEVHQINNTSTDLSFDLELRGVTEAEEPTAGIRLYPGINRVWVQSFADAEGTVELARAFVDIWHDDGTTGTLSGTLTEDAVLTAAEGPWMVPAD
;
A
#
# COMPACT_ATOMS: atom_id res chain seq x y z
N PRO A 1 11.26 -60.91 16.21
CA PRO A 1 10.54 -60.74 14.93
C PRO A 1 9.83 -62.06 14.51
N PRO A 2 8.68 -62.02 13.81
CA PRO A 2 8.13 -63.22 13.19
C PRO A 2 9.14 -63.76 12.16
N ALA A 3 9.25 -65.08 12.04
CA ALA A 3 10.28 -65.76 11.24
C ALA A 3 10.17 -65.53 9.70
N ASP A 4 9.13 -64.80 9.25
CA ASP A 4 8.83 -64.52 7.83
C ASP A 4 8.90 -63.01 7.48
N ALA A 5 9.50 -62.16 8.32
CA ALA A 5 9.73 -60.77 7.96
C ALA A 5 10.81 -60.68 6.85
N PRO A 6 10.59 -59.91 5.77
CA PRO A 6 11.60 -59.75 4.72
C PRO A 6 12.86 -59.10 5.30
N ASN A 7 14.03 -59.62 4.92
CA ASN A 7 15.32 -59.05 5.29
C ASN A 7 15.43 -57.62 4.75
N LEU A 8 15.63 -56.65 5.65
CA LEU A 8 15.77 -55.24 5.30
C LEU A 8 17.25 -54.90 5.28
N ALA A 9 17.65 -54.03 4.34
CA ALA A 9 19.01 -53.49 4.38
C ALA A 9 19.22 -52.62 5.64
N PRO A 10 20.46 -52.55 6.19
CA PRO A 10 20.73 -51.83 7.42
C PRO A 10 20.26 -50.38 7.37
N MET A 11 19.65 -49.91 8.44
CA MET A 11 19.39 -48.48 8.64
C MET A 11 20.70 -47.75 8.92
N ILE A 12 20.90 -46.64 8.23
CA ILE A 12 22.04 -45.73 8.44
C ILE A 12 21.47 -44.46 9.06
N LEU A 13 21.89 -44.16 10.29
CA LEU A 13 21.37 -43.10 11.14
C LEU A 13 22.53 -42.22 11.63
N ASP A 14 22.22 -41.04 12.15
CA ASP A 14 23.16 -40.15 12.86
C ASP A 14 24.49 -39.91 12.12
N VAL A 15 24.45 -39.86 10.79
CA VAL A 15 25.66 -39.66 9.99
C VAL A 15 26.20 -38.25 10.20
N GLY A 16 27.48 -38.15 10.51
CA GLY A 16 28.16 -36.89 10.83
C GLY A 16 29.62 -36.90 10.40
N HIS A 17 30.22 -35.70 10.34
CA HIS A 17 31.66 -35.56 10.15
C HIS A 17 32.25 -34.56 11.16
N GLN A 18 33.53 -34.76 11.51
CA GLN A 18 34.31 -33.85 12.36
C GLN A 18 35.77 -33.77 11.89
N PRO A 19 36.42 -32.60 11.92
CA PRO A 19 35.85 -31.27 12.21
C PRO A 19 34.76 -30.86 11.21
N VAL A 20 33.78 -30.06 11.65
CA VAL A 20 32.64 -29.65 10.80
C VAL A 20 33.06 -28.70 9.66
N ILE A 21 34.10 -27.91 9.90
CA ILE A 21 34.77 -27.08 8.91
C ILE A 21 36.27 -27.38 9.08
N PRO A 22 36.81 -28.38 8.37
CA PRO A 22 38.19 -28.82 8.52
C PRO A 22 39.21 -27.84 7.93
N HIS A 23 40.40 -27.81 8.53
CA HIS A 23 41.60 -27.17 7.98
C HIS A 23 42.36 -28.13 7.06
N SER A 24 43.26 -27.57 6.25
CA SER A 24 43.96 -28.28 5.19
C SER A 24 45.00 -29.30 5.69
N ASP A 25 45.31 -29.28 6.99
CA ASP A 25 46.15 -30.25 7.68
C ASP A 25 45.34 -31.27 8.53
N GLU A 26 44.00 -31.17 8.55
CA GLU A 26 43.14 -32.02 9.36
C GLU A 26 42.53 -33.18 8.58
N THR A 27 42.56 -34.38 9.19
CA THR A 27 41.77 -35.53 8.70
C THR A 27 40.32 -35.41 9.16
N VAL A 28 39.38 -35.77 8.29
CA VAL A 28 37.94 -35.73 8.61
C VAL A 28 37.45 -37.10 9.06
N GLN A 29 36.97 -37.17 10.29
CA GLN A 29 36.34 -38.34 10.89
C GLN A 29 34.86 -38.37 10.50
N VAL A 30 34.42 -39.46 9.87
CA VAL A 30 33.01 -39.71 9.50
C VAL A 30 32.45 -40.80 10.41
N THR A 31 31.28 -40.56 10.98
CA THR A 31 30.56 -41.52 11.83
C THR A 31 29.19 -41.82 11.26
N ALA A 32 28.68 -43.04 11.50
CA ALA A 32 27.30 -43.43 11.21
C ALA A 32 26.83 -44.49 12.21
N ARG A 33 25.59 -44.37 12.70
CA ARG A 33 24.96 -45.41 13.51
C ARG A 33 24.23 -46.39 12.61
N LEU A 34 24.50 -47.68 12.80
CA LEU A 34 23.88 -48.75 12.03
C LEU A 34 22.91 -49.54 12.89
N LEU A 35 21.73 -49.83 12.33
CA LEU A 35 20.71 -50.64 12.99
C LEU A 35 20.11 -51.62 12.00
N ASP A 36 20.05 -52.89 12.39
CA ASP A 36 19.59 -54.00 11.56
C ASP A 36 18.86 -55.03 12.42
N GLU A 37 17.96 -55.83 11.85
CA GLU A 37 17.37 -56.96 12.56
C GLU A 37 18.39 -58.06 12.87
N GLN A 38 19.51 -58.10 12.14
CA GLN A 38 20.64 -58.98 12.38
C GLN A 38 21.65 -58.29 13.31
N SER A 39 21.95 -58.94 14.44
CA SER A 39 22.85 -58.39 15.47
C SER A 39 24.35 -58.53 15.16
N SER A 40 24.72 -59.09 14.01
CA SER A 40 26.11 -59.32 13.63
C SER A 40 26.29 -59.43 12.13
N GLY A 41 27.49 -59.14 11.62
CA GLY A 41 27.82 -59.28 10.20
C GLY A 41 27.47 -58.06 9.34
N ILE A 42 27.15 -56.92 9.97
CA ILE A 42 27.01 -55.63 9.30
C ILE A 42 28.41 -55.12 8.95
N THR A 43 28.58 -54.70 7.70
CA THR A 43 29.77 -53.99 7.23
C THR A 43 29.37 -52.61 6.72
N ALA A 44 30.25 -51.63 6.88
CA ALA A 44 30.03 -50.29 6.36
C ALA A 44 31.29 -49.70 5.75
N SER A 45 31.08 -48.77 4.84
CA SER A 45 32.14 -48.01 4.18
C SER A 45 31.69 -46.58 3.93
N VAL A 46 32.62 -45.64 4.11
CA VAL A 46 32.46 -44.28 3.60
C VAL A 46 33.03 -44.24 2.18
N HIS A 47 32.25 -43.69 1.26
CA HIS A 47 32.66 -43.44 -0.11
C HIS A 47 32.81 -41.94 -0.29
N TYR A 48 33.98 -41.47 -0.69
CA TYR A 48 34.25 -40.03 -0.83
C TYR A 48 35.07 -39.70 -2.07
N ARG A 49 35.00 -38.46 -2.53
CA ARG A 49 35.86 -37.89 -3.57
C ARG A 49 35.95 -36.38 -3.41
N ALA A 50 37.05 -35.79 -3.90
CA ALA A 50 37.06 -34.34 -4.09
C ALA A 50 36.14 -33.98 -5.26
N ASP A 51 35.48 -32.83 -5.16
CA ASP A 51 34.63 -32.31 -6.23
C ASP A 51 35.38 -32.26 -7.58
N GLY A 52 34.66 -32.56 -8.67
CA GLY A 52 35.21 -32.71 -10.01
C GLY A 52 35.90 -34.06 -10.29
N GLN A 53 36.13 -34.92 -9.30
CA GLN A 53 36.63 -36.29 -9.54
C GLN A 53 35.49 -37.23 -9.96
N THR A 54 35.78 -38.19 -10.84
CA THR A 54 34.75 -39.10 -11.37
C THR A 54 34.48 -40.32 -10.50
N SER A 55 35.48 -40.80 -9.77
CA SER A 55 35.41 -42.06 -9.00
C SER A 55 35.48 -41.81 -7.50
N PHE A 56 34.68 -42.56 -6.73
CA PHE A 56 34.76 -42.57 -5.28
C PHE A 56 35.89 -43.48 -4.78
N THR A 57 36.62 -42.98 -3.79
CA THR A 57 37.46 -43.81 -2.92
C THR A 57 36.56 -44.41 -1.84
N SER A 58 36.75 -45.68 -1.51
CA SER A 58 35.98 -46.37 -0.46
C SER A 58 36.90 -46.74 0.69
N VAL A 59 36.50 -46.39 1.91
CA VAL A 59 37.22 -46.71 3.15
C VAL A 59 36.26 -47.45 4.09
N PRO A 60 36.64 -48.65 4.60
CA PRO A 60 35.84 -49.38 5.57
C PRO A 60 35.63 -48.56 6.86
N MET A 61 34.42 -48.62 7.40
CA MET A 61 34.09 -48.07 8.72
C MET A 61 34.11 -49.19 9.76
N ALA A 62 34.57 -48.89 10.98
CA ALA A 62 34.71 -49.86 12.06
C ALA A 62 33.98 -49.40 13.33
N ASP A 63 33.39 -50.37 14.04
CA ASP A 63 32.84 -50.27 15.42
C ASP A 63 33.85 -50.96 16.37
N ASP A 64 35.03 -50.37 16.50
CA ASP A 64 36.22 -50.95 17.16
C ASP A 64 36.72 -50.17 18.38
N GLY A 65 36.03 -49.10 18.75
CA GLY A 65 36.36 -48.20 19.84
C GLY A 65 37.55 -47.29 19.58
N LEU A 66 38.00 -47.18 18.33
CA LEU A 66 39.12 -46.34 17.91
C LEU A 66 38.65 -45.17 17.05
N GLY A 67 39.54 -44.19 16.84
CA GLY A 67 39.28 -43.06 15.95
C GLY A 67 37.97 -42.33 16.27
N ALA A 68 37.08 -42.28 15.27
CA ALA A 68 35.79 -41.59 15.34
C ALA A 68 34.74 -42.31 16.20
N ASP A 69 34.85 -43.63 16.35
CA ASP A 69 33.86 -44.50 16.99
C ASP A 69 33.91 -44.41 18.53
N LYS A 70 35.11 -44.28 19.11
CA LYS A 70 35.36 -44.07 20.56
C LYS A 70 34.89 -45.19 21.51
N GLN A 71 33.90 -46.02 21.17
CA GLN A 71 33.45 -47.15 21.97
C GLN A 71 33.06 -48.37 21.11
N ALA A 72 33.79 -49.48 21.27
CA ALA A 72 33.56 -50.69 20.49
C ALA A 72 32.23 -51.41 20.83
N GLY A 73 31.58 -51.91 19.80
CA GLY A 73 30.37 -52.73 19.83
C GLY A 73 29.09 -51.95 20.21
N ASP A 74 29.06 -50.64 20.03
CA ASP A 74 27.90 -49.80 20.39
C ASP A 74 26.99 -49.45 19.20
N GLY A 75 27.33 -49.97 18.01
CA GLY A 75 26.62 -49.76 16.75
C GLY A 75 26.92 -48.43 16.07
N LEU A 76 27.84 -47.62 16.59
CA LEU A 76 28.45 -46.50 15.89
C LEU A 76 29.64 -47.03 15.07
N TYR A 77 29.78 -46.58 13.84
CA TYR A 77 30.87 -46.96 12.96
C TYR A 77 31.63 -45.70 12.56
N GLY A 78 32.96 -45.77 12.55
CA GLY A 78 33.85 -44.66 12.25
C GLY A 78 34.83 -44.94 11.11
N ALA A 79 35.14 -43.92 10.30
CA ALA A 79 36.26 -43.93 9.34
C ALA A 79 36.89 -42.55 9.20
N ALA A 80 38.12 -42.49 8.68
CA ALA A 80 38.83 -41.24 8.42
C ALA A 80 38.99 -40.99 6.91
N ILE A 81 38.67 -39.78 6.48
CA ILE A 81 38.99 -39.21 5.17
C ILE A 81 40.28 -38.38 5.33
N PRO A 82 41.28 -38.53 4.44
CA PRO A 82 42.54 -37.78 4.53
C PRO A 82 42.33 -36.27 4.36
N ALA A 83 43.32 -35.49 4.82
CA ALA A 83 43.33 -34.05 4.64
C ALA A 83 43.36 -33.66 3.16
N TYR A 84 42.71 -32.54 2.83
CA TYR A 84 42.64 -31.96 1.48
C TYR A 84 43.12 -30.51 1.52
N ALA A 85 43.50 -29.95 0.37
CA ALA A 85 43.93 -28.56 0.28
C ALA A 85 42.80 -27.58 0.62
N ASP A 86 43.16 -26.39 1.12
CA ASP A 86 42.21 -25.30 1.39
C ASP A 86 41.29 -25.02 0.19
N GLY A 87 40.01 -24.76 0.47
CA GLY A 87 38.96 -24.53 -0.51
C GLY A 87 38.39 -25.79 -1.16
N THR A 88 38.98 -26.97 -0.93
CA THR A 88 38.47 -28.23 -1.51
C THR A 88 37.08 -28.55 -0.95
N ILE A 89 36.14 -28.85 -1.85
CA ILE A 89 34.85 -29.44 -1.50
C ILE A 89 34.97 -30.95 -1.67
N VAL A 90 34.54 -31.69 -0.65
CA VAL A 90 34.57 -33.15 -0.65
C VAL A 90 33.14 -33.65 -0.52
N GLU A 91 32.75 -34.51 -1.46
CA GLU A 91 31.48 -35.21 -1.37
C GLU A 91 31.67 -36.61 -0.81
N PHE A 92 30.71 -37.07 -0.01
CA PHE A 92 30.73 -38.42 0.55
C PHE A 92 29.33 -39.00 0.82
N TYR A 93 29.24 -40.32 0.87
CA TYR A 93 28.07 -41.07 1.34
C TYR A 93 28.51 -42.31 2.12
N VAL A 94 27.62 -42.85 2.95
CA VAL A 94 27.85 -44.08 3.69
C VAL A 94 27.10 -45.22 3.02
N GLN A 95 27.76 -46.37 2.89
CA GLN A 95 27.14 -47.63 2.47
C GLN A 95 27.17 -48.61 3.64
N ALA A 96 26.08 -49.33 3.85
CA ALA A 96 25.99 -50.42 4.81
C ALA A 96 25.45 -51.68 4.12
N VAL A 97 26.00 -52.84 4.50
CA VAL A 97 25.64 -54.16 3.97
C VAL A 97 25.47 -55.12 5.12
N ASP A 98 24.34 -55.84 5.17
CA ASP A 98 24.10 -56.89 6.16
C ASP A 98 24.75 -58.24 5.78
N SER A 99 24.59 -59.25 6.64
CA SER A 99 25.19 -60.58 6.39
C SER A 99 24.48 -61.37 5.28
N ALA A 100 23.28 -60.96 4.87
CA ALA A 100 22.52 -61.53 3.76
C ALA A 100 22.81 -60.84 2.41
N GLY A 101 23.60 -59.76 2.41
CA GLY A 101 24.00 -58.99 1.24
C GLY A 101 23.02 -57.87 0.85
N ALA A 102 22.04 -57.51 1.69
CA ALA A 102 21.19 -56.36 1.42
C ALA A 102 21.96 -55.06 1.69
N VAL A 103 21.86 -54.11 0.75
CA VAL A 103 22.66 -52.88 0.71
C VAL A 103 21.78 -51.65 0.88
N ARG A 104 22.24 -50.68 1.68
CA ARG A 104 21.69 -49.33 1.74
C ARG A 104 22.81 -48.31 1.60
N THR A 105 22.52 -47.18 0.97
CA THR A 105 23.36 -45.99 1.07
C THR A 105 22.60 -44.84 1.69
N TRP A 106 23.33 -43.95 2.34
CA TRP A 106 22.81 -42.68 2.83
C TRP A 106 23.76 -41.54 2.46
N PRO A 107 23.27 -40.50 1.75
CA PRO A 107 21.94 -40.40 1.16
C PRO A 107 21.67 -41.51 0.14
N ALA A 108 20.39 -41.76 -0.13
CA ALA A 108 19.99 -42.68 -1.19
C ALA A 108 20.36 -42.08 -2.56
N PRO A 109 20.64 -42.91 -3.58
CA PRO A 109 20.90 -42.42 -4.92
C PRO A 109 19.70 -41.62 -5.43
N CYS A 110 19.97 -40.50 -6.09
CA CYS A 110 18.95 -39.71 -6.76
C CYS A 110 18.61 -40.30 -8.12
N ASP A 111 17.38 -40.07 -8.57
CA ASP A 111 16.97 -40.41 -9.92
C ASP A 111 17.44 -39.34 -10.90
N VAL A 112 18.33 -39.71 -11.82
CA VAL A 112 18.84 -38.87 -12.90
C VAL A 112 18.38 -39.50 -14.20
N ASP A 113 17.34 -38.91 -14.81
CA ASP A 113 16.73 -39.36 -16.07
C ASP A 113 16.28 -40.83 -16.07
N GLY A 114 15.70 -41.29 -14.96
CA GLY A 114 15.22 -42.67 -14.79
C GLY A 114 16.30 -43.65 -14.32
N ALA A 115 17.50 -43.17 -14.00
CA ALA A 115 18.61 -43.97 -13.49
C ALA A 115 19.06 -43.50 -12.10
N ALA A 116 19.11 -44.43 -11.15
CA ALA A 116 19.63 -44.18 -9.81
C ALA A 116 21.15 -43.90 -9.86
N GLN A 117 21.57 -42.72 -9.42
CA GLN A 117 22.97 -42.29 -9.39
C GLN A 117 23.34 -41.67 -8.04
N GLN A 118 24.55 -41.93 -7.54
CA GLN A 118 25.05 -41.27 -6.34
C GLN A 118 25.64 -39.90 -6.67
N VAL A 119 24.78 -38.90 -6.87
CA VAL A 119 25.20 -37.51 -7.16
C VAL A 119 24.59 -36.45 -6.22
N CYS A 120 23.57 -36.78 -5.41
CA CYS A 120 23.05 -35.90 -4.34
C CYS A 120 23.60 -36.28 -2.96
N ASN A 121 24.92 -36.19 -2.80
CA ASN A 121 25.65 -36.68 -1.63
C ASN A 121 25.87 -35.60 -0.54
N LEU A 122 26.45 -36.01 0.59
CA LEU A 122 26.85 -35.12 1.69
C LEU A 122 28.08 -34.33 1.28
N LEU A 123 28.20 -33.08 1.74
CA LEU A 123 29.31 -32.21 1.38
C LEU A 123 29.96 -31.63 2.64
N TYR A 124 31.28 -31.49 2.60
CA TYR A 124 32.01 -30.58 3.49
C TYR A 124 33.02 -29.78 2.68
N GLN A 125 33.46 -28.66 3.25
CA GLN A 125 34.46 -27.78 2.64
C GLN A 125 35.64 -27.61 3.59
N VAL A 126 36.85 -27.75 3.06
CA VAL A 126 38.08 -27.34 3.75
C VAL A 126 38.20 -25.82 3.68
N ASP A 127 38.34 -25.16 4.84
CA ASP A 127 38.43 -23.69 4.91
C ASP A 127 39.40 -23.25 6.03
N ASP A 128 40.65 -22.97 5.67
CA ASP A 128 41.72 -22.55 6.60
C ASP A 128 41.43 -21.17 7.23
N ARG A 129 40.49 -20.41 6.66
CA ARG A 129 40.07 -19.11 7.21
C ARG A 129 39.08 -19.27 8.36
N PHE A 130 38.45 -20.43 8.50
CA PHE A 130 37.53 -20.66 9.61
C PHE A 130 38.33 -20.79 10.91
N GLN A 131 38.10 -19.89 11.86
CA GLN A 131 38.75 -19.95 13.17
C GLN A 131 37.70 -20.14 14.25
N ALA A 132 37.51 -21.38 14.68
CA ALA A 132 36.52 -21.76 15.70
C ALA A 132 36.71 -20.98 17.02
N ASP A 133 37.95 -20.63 17.34
CA ASP A 133 38.33 -19.98 18.60
C ASP A 133 38.21 -18.44 18.58
N VAL A 134 37.93 -17.84 17.42
CA VAL A 134 37.98 -16.38 17.21
C VAL A 134 36.60 -15.75 17.10
N TRP A 135 35.57 -16.51 16.71
CA TRP A 135 34.20 -15.98 16.65
C TRP A 135 33.67 -15.75 18.06
N ASN A 136 33.28 -14.51 18.39
CA ASN A 136 32.80 -14.15 19.72
C ASN A 136 31.27 -14.09 19.74
N PRO A 137 30.61 -14.61 20.79
CA PRO A 137 29.18 -14.38 21.02
C PRO A 137 28.83 -12.89 20.91
N GLY A 138 28.03 -12.54 19.90
CA GLY A 138 27.69 -11.15 19.54
C GLY A 138 28.09 -10.75 18.13
N ASP A 139 29.02 -11.48 17.49
CA ASP A 139 29.36 -11.28 16.09
C ASP A 139 28.21 -11.73 15.16
N GLN A 140 28.24 -11.31 13.89
CA GLN A 140 27.30 -11.85 12.90
C GLN A 140 27.55 -13.36 12.72
N PRO A 141 26.49 -14.19 12.73
CA PRO A 141 26.65 -15.62 12.47
C PRO A 141 27.11 -15.85 11.04
N VAL A 142 27.83 -16.94 10.83
CA VAL A 142 28.36 -17.36 9.53
C VAL A 142 27.62 -18.58 9.05
N TYR A 143 27.01 -18.49 7.88
CA TYR A 143 26.28 -19.57 7.23
C TYR A 143 27.04 -20.05 6.00
N TYR A 144 27.40 -21.33 5.97
CA TYR A 144 28.00 -21.96 4.80
C TYR A 144 26.91 -22.64 3.96
N LEU A 145 26.90 -22.31 2.67
CA LEU A 145 26.16 -23.01 1.62
C LEU A 145 27.20 -23.74 0.78
N ILE A 146 27.35 -25.04 1.04
CA ILE A 146 28.35 -25.88 0.37
C ILE A 146 27.65 -26.70 -0.70
N MET A 147 28.05 -26.52 -1.95
CA MET A 147 27.54 -27.19 -3.14
C MET A 147 28.72 -27.69 -3.97
N THR A 148 28.55 -28.73 -4.78
CA THR A 148 29.55 -29.02 -5.83
C THR A 148 29.65 -27.82 -6.78
N GLU A 149 30.76 -27.67 -7.49
CA GLU A 149 30.93 -26.57 -8.43
C GLU A 149 29.92 -26.66 -9.58
N ALA A 150 29.49 -27.86 -9.98
CA ALA A 150 28.42 -28.03 -10.97
C ALA A 150 27.09 -27.44 -10.48
N GLU A 151 26.67 -27.78 -9.26
CA GLU A 151 25.45 -27.26 -8.64
C GLU A 151 25.53 -25.74 -8.39
N ARG A 152 26.67 -25.25 -7.91
CA ARG A 152 26.92 -23.81 -7.70
C ARG A 152 26.90 -23.03 -9.02
N ALA A 153 27.46 -23.60 -10.09
CA ALA A 153 27.50 -23.00 -11.41
C ALA A 153 26.10 -22.92 -12.03
N GLU A 154 25.33 -24.00 -11.95
CA GLU A 154 23.93 -24.05 -12.38
C GLU A 154 23.08 -22.99 -11.65
N LEU A 155 23.21 -22.92 -10.31
CA LEU A 155 22.49 -21.91 -9.53
C LEU A 155 22.85 -20.48 -9.92
N ALA A 156 24.12 -20.23 -10.26
CA ALA A 156 24.55 -18.92 -10.72
C ALA A 156 24.03 -18.60 -12.12
N ASP A 157 23.99 -19.58 -13.02
CA ASP A 157 23.45 -19.45 -14.39
C ASP A 157 21.95 -19.13 -14.37
N ILE A 158 21.17 -19.90 -13.59
CA ILE A 158 19.74 -19.63 -13.35
C ILE A 158 19.52 -18.18 -12.86
N GLY A 159 20.45 -17.67 -12.05
CA GLY A 159 20.32 -16.36 -11.39
C GLY A 159 20.99 -15.20 -12.11
N ASP A 160 21.50 -15.36 -13.34
CA ASP A 160 22.30 -14.33 -14.00
C ASP A 160 21.47 -13.33 -14.84
N GLY A 161 20.20 -13.66 -15.11
CA GLY A 161 19.27 -12.86 -15.93
C GLY A 161 19.55 -12.91 -17.44
N GLY A 162 20.52 -13.71 -17.89
CA GLY A 162 20.92 -13.87 -19.29
C GLY A 162 20.22 -15.02 -20.02
N GLY A 163 19.77 -16.05 -19.28
CA GLY A 163 19.21 -17.29 -19.84
C GLY A 163 17.69 -17.37 -19.98
N GLY A 164 16.91 -16.49 -19.34
CA GLY A 164 15.44 -16.62 -19.24
C GLY A 164 14.98 -17.68 -18.23
N GLU A 165 15.92 -18.19 -17.42
CA GLU A 165 15.73 -19.24 -16.43
C GLU A 165 15.49 -18.70 -15.02
N GLU A 166 15.55 -17.37 -14.84
CA GLU A 166 15.49 -16.71 -13.53
C GLU A 166 14.18 -16.99 -12.77
N ASN A 167 13.12 -17.40 -13.45
CA ASN A 167 11.85 -17.79 -12.84
C ASN A 167 11.84 -19.23 -12.30
N SER A 168 12.91 -19.99 -12.49
CA SER A 168 13.06 -21.36 -11.99
C SER A 168 13.08 -21.39 -10.46
N ASP A 169 12.37 -22.36 -9.88
CA ASP A 169 12.48 -22.72 -8.46
C ASP A 169 13.26 -24.03 -8.27
N ALA A 170 14.06 -24.42 -9.26
CA ALA A 170 14.98 -25.57 -9.16
C ALA A 170 15.92 -25.40 -7.97
N GLN A 171 16.16 -26.49 -7.24
CA GLN A 171 16.94 -26.52 -6.02
C GLN A 171 18.19 -27.35 -6.22
N MET A 172 19.30 -26.82 -5.72
CA MET A 172 20.59 -27.47 -5.75
C MET A 172 20.85 -28.26 -4.48
N ASN A 173 21.48 -29.43 -4.61
CA ASN A 173 21.90 -30.23 -3.47
C ASN A 173 23.05 -29.53 -2.73
N ALA A 174 22.86 -29.28 -1.44
CA ALA A 174 23.80 -28.56 -0.62
C ALA A 174 23.95 -29.17 0.78
N THR A 175 25.03 -28.76 1.46
CA THR A 175 25.14 -28.83 2.92
C THR A 175 25.07 -27.42 3.49
N PHE A 176 24.16 -27.22 4.43
CA PHE A 176 24.04 -25.99 5.20
C PHE A 176 24.75 -26.15 6.55
N ILE A 177 25.65 -25.22 6.88
CA ILE A 177 26.28 -25.17 8.21
C ILE A 177 26.05 -23.78 8.80
N SER A 178 25.50 -23.71 10.00
CA SER A 178 25.38 -22.46 10.75
C SER A 178 26.41 -22.39 11.87
N VAL A 179 27.11 -21.27 11.97
CA VAL A 179 28.01 -20.92 13.07
C VAL A 179 27.48 -19.66 13.74
N ASP A 180 27.05 -19.76 14.99
CA ASP A 180 26.56 -18.59 15.75
C ASP A 180 27.05 -18.54 17.20
N GLY A 181 28.18 -19.21 17.44
CA GLY A 181 28.98 -19.34 18.68
C GLY A 181 28.23 -19.68 19.95
N VAL A 182 26.99 -20.12 19.83
CA VAL A 182 26.41 -21.09 20.75
C VAL A 182 26.75 -22.50 20.26
N GLU A 183 26.58 -22.73 18.95
CA GLU A 183 26.75 -24.05 18.34
C GLU A 183 27.18 -23.95 16.88
N ILE A 184 27.71 -25.07 16.37
CA ILE A 184 27.94 -25.30 14.94
C ILE A 184 27.01 -26.43 14.52
N LEU A 185 26.01 -26.13 13.69
CA LEU A 185 25.01 -27.09 13.26
C LEU A 185 25.12 -27.38 11.77
N THR A 186 25.21 -28.66 11.43
CA THR A 186 25.23 -29.14 10.04
C THR A 186 23.87 -29.71 9.66
N ARG A 187 23.40 -29.38 8.45
CA ARG A 187 22.25 -29.96 7.79
C ARG A 187 22.66 -30.35 6.38
N TYR A 188 22.90 -31.64 6.18
CA TYR A 188 23.13 -32.18 4.85
C TYR A 188 21.83 -32.23 4.04
N SER A 189 21.95 -32.53 2.74
CA SER A 189 20.79 -32.69 1.84
C SER A 189 19.84 -31.48 1.91
N ALA A 190 20.41 -30.30 2.14
CA ALA A 190 19.68 -29.06 2.07
C ALA A 190 19.45 -28.73 0.58
N GLY A 191 18.30 -28.13 0.28
CA GLY A 191 18.01 -27.59 -1.05
C GLY A 191 18.28 -26.08 -1.06
N VAL A 192 19.15 -25.61 -1.95
CA VAL A 192 19.41 -24.17 -2.13
C VAL A 192 18.88 -23.73 -3.48
N ARG A 193 18.08 -22.67 -3.53
CA ARG A 193 17.62 -22.07 -4.79
C ARG A 193 17.66 -20.55 -4.74
N ASN A 194 17.69 -19.93 -5.91
CA ASN A 194 17.48 -18.49 -6.02
C ASN A 194 16.05 -18.15 -5.59
N ARG A 195 15.90 -16.95 -5.01
CA ARG A 195 14.59 -16.43 -4.59
C ARG A 195 14.42 -14.96 -4.97
N GLY A 196 13.18 -14.52 -4.91
CA GLY A 196 12.77 -13.16 -5.24
C GLY A 196 11.59 -13.18 -6.21
N HIS A 197 11.12 -12.01 -6.61
CA HIS A 197 10.25 -11.87 -7.78
C HIS A 197 10.95 -10.97 -8.81
N GLY A 198 11.03 -9.67 -8.53
CA GLY A 198 11.80 -8.73 -9.36
C GLY A 198 13.31 -8.72 -9.09
N THR A 199 13.80 -9.50 -8.12
CA THR A 199 15.20 -9.47 -7.65
C THR A 199 15.94 -10.78 -7.86
N ARG A 200 15.37 -11.71 -8.62
CA ARG A 200 15.92 -13.07 -8.80
C ARG A 200 17.27 -13.09 -9.52
N ASP A 201 17.45 -12.16 -10.45
CA ASP A 201 18.66 -11.95 -11.24
C ASP A 201 19.66 -10.97 -10.60
N VAL A 202 19.32 -10.39 -9.45
CA VAL A 202 20.14 -9.37 -8.81
C VAL A 202 21.32 -10.00 -8.08
N GLN A 203 22.52 -9.54 -8.42
CA GLN A 203 23.78 -10.06 -7.87
C GLN A 203 24.27 -9.30 -6.61
N PRO A 204 24.78 -10.00 -5.59
CA PRO A 204 24.71 -11.46 -5.42
C PRO A 204 23.28 -11.92 -5.11
N ASN A 205 22.90 -13.09 -5.63
CA ASN A 205 21.53 -13.61 -5.55
C ASN A 205 21.02 -13.74 -4.12
N ASN A 206 19.70 -13.60 -3.96
CA ASN A 206 18.99 -13.99 -2.76
C ASN A 206 18.77 -15.52 -2.79
N TYR A 207 18.85 -16.18 -1.64
CA TYR A 207 18.67 -17.63 -1.54
C TYR A 207 17.48 -18.02 -0.66
N ARG A 208 16.79 -19.08 -1.08
CA ARG A 208 15.94 -19.91 -0.23
C ARG A 208 16.73 -21.17 0.11
N VAL A 209 16.84 -21.48 1.40
CA VAL A 209 17.45 -22.72 1.89
C VAL A 209 16.34 -23.56 2.50
N ASN A 210 16.05 -24.71 1.91
CA ASN A 210 15.13 -25.71 2.44
C ASN A 210 15.92 -26.82 3.12
N LEU A 211 15.44 -27.23 4.29
CA LEU A 211 16.10 -28.17 5.17
C LEU A 211 15.26 -29.44 5.31
N PRO A 212 15.87 -30.58 5.62
CA PRO A 212 15.10 -31.81 5.79
C PRO A 212 14.16 -31.75 7.01
N ASN A 213 12.91 -32.17 6.81
CA ASN A 213 11.84 -32.11 7.83
C ASN A 213 12.12 -32.98 9.07
N ASP A 214 12.91 -34.04 8.93
CA ASP A 214 13.28 -34.96 10.01
C ASP A 214 14.42 -34.45 10.89
N ARG A 215 15.08 -33.38 10.48
CA ARG A 215 16.18 -32.74 11.21
C ARG A 215 16.13 -31.22 11.03
N PRO A 216 15.07 -30.55 11.52
CA PRO A 216 14.94 -29.10 11.40
C PRO A 216 16.14 -28.38 12.01
N TRP A 217 16.47 -27.21 11.48
CA TRP A 217 17.48 -26.34 12.07
C TRP A 217 16.79 -25.39 13.05
N LYS A 218 17.11 -25.50 14.34
CA LYS A 218 16.54 -24.64 15.39
C LYS A 218 15.00 -24.54 15.35
N GLY A 219 14.34 -25.67 15.03
CA GLY A 219 12.89 -25.76 14.97
C GLY A 219 12.25 -25.35 13.63
N VAL A 220 13.04 -24.93 12.62
CA VAL A 220 12.52 -24.58 11.28
C VAL A 220 13.05 -25.49 10.17
N VAL A 221 12.24 -25.67 9.13
CA VAL A 221 12.61 -26.45 7.93
C VAL A 221 13.00 -25.60 6.73
N ALA A 222 13.00 -24.28 6.85
CA ALA A 222 13.49 -23.41 5.81
C ALA A 222 13.90 -22.03 6.34
N LEU A 223 14.71 -21.35 5.55
CA LEU A 223 15.10 -19.97 5.79
C LEU A 223 15.30 -19.20 4.48
N ASN A 224 15.17 -17.88 4.54
CA ASN A 224 15.48 -17.02 3.42
C ASN A 224 16.72 -16.17 3.71
N LEU A 225 17.53 -15.91 2.69
CA LEU A 225 18.72 -15.07 2.75
C LEU A 225 18.63 -13.98 1.66
N ASN A 226 18.51 -12.72 2.07
CA ASN A 226 18.34 -11.59 1.16
C ASN A 226 19.55 -10.64 1.16
N THR A 227 19.79 -9.97 0.03
CA THR A 227 20.90 -9.04 -0.19
C THR A 227 20.46 -7.62 -0.57
N GLN A 228 19.20 -7.44 -0.98
CA GLN A 228 18.67 -6.11 -1.28
C GLN A 228 18.41 -5.35 0.02
N TYR A 229 19.15 -4.26 0.25
CA TYR A 229 19.03 -3.42 1.45
C TYR A 229 18.88 -4.23 2.75
N SER A 230 19.76 -5.21 2.95
CA SER A 230 19.67 -6.19 4.05
C SER A 230 19.55 -5.53 5.44
N TRP A 231 20.22 -4.39 5.62
CA TRP A 231 20.17 -3.58 6.82
C TRP A 231 18.85 -2.82 7.01
N LEU A 232 18.14 -2.43 5.93
CA LEU A 232 16.78 -1.87 6.03
C LEU A 232 15.80 -2.96 6.44
N GLN A 233 15.88 -4.15 5.84
CA GLN A 233 15.00 -5.27 6.20
C GLN A 233 15.18 -5.68 7.67
N LEU A 234 16.43 -5.71 8.17
CA LEU A 234 16.72 -5.94 9.59
C LEU A 234 16.11 -4.87 10.49
N ALA A 235 16.35 -3.59 10.20
CA ALA A 235 15.82 -2.48 10.98
C ALA A 235 14.28 -2.43 10.95
N GLY A 236 13.69 -2.65 9.78
CA GLY A 236 12.26 -2.72 9.56
C GLY A 236 11.62 -3.83 10.40
N SER A 237 12.12 -5.06 10.30
CA SER A 237 11.60 -6.19 11.10
C SER A 237 11.63 -5.86 12.60
N ALA A 238 12.75 -5.34 13.12
CA ALA A 238 12.85 -4.96 14.53
C ALA A 238 11.85 -3.86 14.95
N VAL A 239 11.58 -2.88 14.08
CA VAL A 239 10.59 -1.83 14.35
C VAL A 239 9.16 -2.38 14.32
N PHE A 240 8.83 -3.27 13.38
CA PHE A 240 7.52 -3.95 13.34
C PHE A 240 7.29 -4.79 14.60
N GLN A 241 8.29 -5.57 15.03
CA GLN A 241 8.22 -6.36 16.26
C GLN A 241 8.03 -5.47 17.50
N ARG A 242 8.77 -4.36 17.61
CA ARG A 242 8.58 -3.39 18.70
C ARG A 242 7.21 -2.71 18.68
N ALA A 243 6.60 -2.58 17.50
CA ALA A 243 5.24 -2.12 17.36
C ALA A 243 4.19 -3.22 17.69
N GLY A 244 4.61 -4.43 18.08
CA GLY A 244 3.70 -5.55 18.34
C GLY A 244 3.02 -6.07 17.08
N LEU A 245 3.65 -5.89 15.92
CA LEU A 245 3.16 -6.35 14.64
C LEU A 245 3.93 -7.59 14.18
N PRO A 246 3.24 -8.60 13.65
CA PRO A 246 3.88 -9.81 13.17
C PRO A 246 4.64 -9.52 11.87
N VAL A 247 5.84 -10.08 11.79
CA VAL A 247 6.79 -9.98 10.69
C VAL A 247 7.77 -11.15 10.84
N GLY A 248 8.34 -11.65 9.75
CA GLY A 248 9.40 -12.66 9.84
C GLY A 248 10.60 -12.16 10.65
N ASP A 249 11.10 -12.99 11.56
CA ASP A 249 12.30 -12.68 12.33
C ASP A 249 13.49 -12.44 11.39
N ALA A 250 14.24 -11.36 11.64
CA ALA A 250 15.36 -10.96 10.80
C ALA A 250 16.69 -10.94 11.57
N ARG A 251 17.78 -11.39 10.93
CA ARG A 251 19.14 -11.33 11.47
C ARG A 251 20.15 -11.00 10.37
N ALA A 252 21.06 -10.07 10.60
CA ALA A 252 22.22 -9.90 9.71
C ALA A 252 23.14 -11.10 9.82
N VAL A 253 23.52 -11.69 8.69
CA VAL A 253 24.35 -12.89 8.63
C VAL A 253 25.42 -12.78 7.55
N GLN A 254 26.53 -13.45 7.80
CA GLN A 254 27.62 -13.63 6.85
C GLN A 254 27.40 -14.93 6.09
N VAL A 255 27.20 -14.89 4.77
CA VAL A 255 27.02 -16.11 3.97
C VAL A 255 28.35 -16.48 3.29
N ARG A 256 28.64 -17.77 3.23
CA ARG A 256 29.78 -18.37 2.53
C ARG A 256 29.24 -19.35 1.51
N VAL A 257 29.16 -18.93 0.24
CA VAL A 257 28.83 -19.82 -0.87
C VAL A 257 30.13 -20.45 -1.33
N ASN A 258 30.31 -21.75 -1.09
CA ASN A 258 31.58 -22.45 -1.31
C ASN A 258 32.77 -21.66 -0.74
N GLY A 259 32.63 -21.14 0.49
CA GLY A 259 33.68 -20.42 1.20
C GLY A 259 33.81 -18.95 0.80
N GLN A 260 33.13 -18.48 -0.23
CA GLN A 260 33.19 -17.07 -0.66
C GLN A 260 32.06 -16.25 -0.03
N ASN A 261 32.41 -15.09 0.51
CA ASN A 261 31.41 -14.08 0.85
C ASN A 261 31.06 -13.25 -0.37
N LEU A 262 30.01 -13.64 -1.09
CA LEU A 262 29.56 -12.91 -2.28
C LEU A 262 29.02 -11.51 -1.93
N ALA A 263 28.61 -11.26 -0.68
CA ALA A 263 28.20 -9.95 -0.22
C ALA A 263 29.37 -9.01 0.12
N ALA A 264 30.61 -9.53 0.28
CA ALA A 264 31.78 -8.76 0.73
C ALA A 264 32.17 -7.62 -0.22
N GLY A 265 31.95 -7.79 -1.53
CA GLY A 265 32.13 -6.72 -2.53
C GLY A 265 31.01 -5.66 -2.53
N GLY A 266 30.13 -5.69 -1.51
CA GLY A 266 28.83 -5.05 -1.52
C GLY A 266 28.85 -3.53 -1.63
N SER A 267 28.04 -3.06 -2.59
CA SER A 267 27.48 -1.70 -2.65
C SER A 267 26.71 -1.30 -1.37
N SER A 268 26.17 -0.08 -1.34
CA SER A 268 25.29 0.48 -0.30
C SER A 268 24.05 -0.38 0.09
N ARG A 269 23.81 -1.49 -0.62
CA ARG A 269 22.69 -2.41 -0.39
C ARG A 269 22.93 -3.42 0.74
N GLN A 270 24.15 -3.91 0.95
CA GLN A 270 24.35 -5.09 1.82
C GLN A 270 25.51 -4.99 2.80
N TYR A 271 26.48 -4.11 2.56
CA TYR A 271 27.65 -3.92 3.45
C TYR A 271 28.29 -5.24 3.93
N GLY A 272 28.53 -6.17 3.01
CA GLY A 272 29.15 -7.45 3.36
C GLY A 272 28.22 -8.50 3.95
N SER A 273 26.93 -8.22 4.13
CA SER A 273 26.01 -9.04 4.92
C SER A 273 24.71 -9.35 4.18
N TYR A 274 24.27 -10.60 4.26
CA TYR A 274 22.89 -10.96 3.95
C TYR A 274 22.00 -10.64 5.17
N VAL A 275 20.69 -10.63 4.97
CA VAL A 275 19.71 -10.74 6.05
C VAL A 275 19.04 -12.11 5.96
N HIS A 276 19.12 -12.88 7.03
CA HIS A 276 18.28 -14.05 7.25
C HIS A 276 16.89 -13.57 7.64
N ILE A 277 15.86 -14.00 6.92
CA ILE A 277 14.45 -13.73 7.23
C ILE A 277 13.72 -15.06 7.37
N GLU A 278 13.01 -15.20 8.47
CA GLU A 278 12.13 -16.33 8.75
C GLU A 278 11.10 -16.53 7.63
N VAL A 279 10.73 -17.79 7.41
CA VAL A 279 9.75 -18.15 6.41
C VAL A 279 8.36 -18.11 7.02
N ILE A 280 7.43 -17.42 6.37
CA ILE A 280 6.01 -17.47 6.78
C ILE A 280 5.40 -18.80 6.29
N ASP A 281 5.49 -19.83 7.11
CA ASP A 281 4.90 -21.15 6.91
C ASP A 281 4.30 -21.70 8.23
N SER A 282 4.14 -23.03 8.34
CA SER A 282 3.59 -23.66 9.55
C SER A 282 4.51 -23.51 10.76
N ASP A 283 5.83 -23.47 10.56
CA ASP A 283 6.77 -23.29 11.66
C ASP A 283 6.62 -21.87 12.22
N TYR A 284 6.53 -20.86 11.35
CA TYR A 284 6.21 -19.49 11.76
C TYR A 284 4.89 -19.40 12.52
N ALA A 285 3.83 -20.04 12.01
CA ALA A 285 2.54 -20.03 12.69
C ALA A 285 2.65 -20.61 14.12
N SER A 286 3.40 -21.70 14.28
CA SER A 286 3.64 -22.34 15.59
C SER A 286 4.44 -21.46 16.56
N HIS A 287 5.42 -20.71 16.07
CA HIS A 287 6.27 -19.84 16.89
C HIS A 287 5.56 -18.54 17.28
N HIS A 288 4.78 -17.95 16.36
CA HIS A 288 4.22 -16.60 16.51
C HIS A 288 2.76 -16.58 16.96
N PHE A 289 2.02 -17.68 16.79
CA PHE A 289 0.62 -17.81 17.23
C PHE A 289 0.38 -19.08 18.06
N PRO A 290 1.14 -19.33 19.14
CA PRO A 290 1.05 -20.56 19.91
C PRO A 290 -0.37 -20.79 20.44
N GLY A 291 -0.94 -21.96 20.17
CA GLY A 291 -2.32 -22.31 20.53
C GLY A 291 -3.40 -21.73 19.61
N ASN A 292 -2.99 -21.08 18.52
CA ASN A 292 -3.83 -20.59 17.43
C ASN A 292 -3.07 -20.72 16.10
N ASP A 293 -2.25 -21.78 15.97
CA ASP A 293 -1.20 -21.96 14.96
C ASP A 293 -1.64 -22.84 13.79
N SER A 294 -2.79 -23.50 13.89
CA SER A 294 -3.31 -24.42 12.87
C SER A 294 -4.11 -23.71 11.75
N GLY A 295 -4.07 -22.38 11.74
CA GLY A 295 -4.76 -21.51 10.79
C GLY A 295 -4.14 -21.39 9.40
N ASN A 296 -4.73 -20.51 8.59
CA ASN A 296 -4.32 -20.26 7.20
C ASN A 296 -3.45 -19.00 7.10
N ALA A 297 -2.25 -19.15 6.56
CA ALA A 297 -1.39 -18.07 6.12
C ALA A 297 -1.51 -17.91 4.60
N TYR A 298 -1.70 -16.67 4.15
CA TYR A 298 -1.79 -16.31 2.73
C TYR A 298 -0.68 -15.32 2.39
N LYS A 299 0.15 -15.65 1.40
CA LYS A 299 1.03 -14.69 0.74
C LYS A 299 0.21 -13.90 -0.27
N CYS A 300 0.23 -12.59 -0.18
CA CYS A 300 -0.54 -11.70 -1.03
C CYS A 300 0.38 -11.03 -2.04
N MET A 301 0.09 -11.23 -3.32
CA MET A 301 0.95 -10.78 -4.42
C MET A 301 0.15 -10.16 -5.55
N ARG A 302 0.82 -9.35 -6.38
CA ARG A 302 0.26 -8.78 -7.62
C ARG A 302 0.78 -9.50 -8.86
N ILE A 303 0.35 -10.75 -9.02
CA ILE A 303 0.61 -11.50 -10.26
C ILE A 303 -0.24 -10.92 -11.41
N VAL A 304 -1.52 -10.64 -11.13
CA VAL A 304 -2.43 -10.00 -12.07
C VAL A 304 -3.08 -8.79 -11.41
N SER A 305 -3.11 -7.66 -12.11
CA SER A 305 -3.79 -6.44 -11.66
C SER A 305 -5.28 -6.72 -11.31
N PRO A 306 -5.81 -6.22 -10.18
CA PRO A 306 -5.22 -5.23 -9.27
C PRO A 306 -4.38 -5.82 -8.12
N GLY A 307 -4.04 -7.11 -8.17
CA GLY A 307 -3.34 -7.84 -7.11
C GLY A 307 -4.28 -8.32 -6.00
N ALA A 308 -3.69 -8.72 -4.88
CA ALA A 308 -4.37 -9.10 -3.64
C ALA A 308 -4.90 -7.87 -2.89
N ASN A 309 -5.83 -7.12 -3.50
CA ASN A 309 -6.31 -5.83 -3.03
C ASN A 309 -7.59 -5.89 -2.18
N LEU A 310 -7.90 -7.05 -1.59
CA LEU A 310 -9.08 -7.27 -0.74
C LEU A 310 -10.45 -7.11 -1.44
N ARG A 311 -10.50 -7.06 -2.77
CA ARG A 311 -11.77 -7.05 -3.53
C ARG A 311 -12.49 -8.38 -3.40
N TYR A 312 -13.80 -8.34 -3.14
CA TYR A 312 -14.66 -9.53 -3.25
C TYR A 312 -14.81 -9.99 -4.71
N GLN A 313 -14.55 -11.27 -4.97
CA GLN A 313 -14.57 -11.85 -6.32
C GLN A 313 -15.66 -12.92 -6.50
N GLY A 314 -16.62 -12.97 -5.58
CA GLY A 314 -17.65 -14.02 -5.54
C GLY A 314 -17.27 -15.18 -4.63
N ALA A 315 -18.13 -16.19 -4.57
CA ALA A 315 -17.95 -17.38 -3.75
C ALA A 315 -17.08 -18.47 -4.41
N ASP A 316 -16.70 -18.29 -5.67
CA ASP A 316 -15.78 -19.18 -6.36
C ASP A 316 -14.34 -18.89 -5.91
N PRO A 317 -13.58 -19.89 -5.41
CA PRO A 317 -12.20 -19.68 -5.00
C PRO A 317 -11.20 -19.46 -6.15
N ASP A 318 -11.51 -19.86 -7.40
CA ASP A 318 -10.56 -19.79 -8.52
C ASP A 318 -9.96 -18.39 -8.76
N PRO A 319 -10.74 -17.29 -8.77
CA PRO A 319 -10.20 -15.94 -8.91
C PRO A 319 -9.26 -15.49 -7.78
N TYR A 320 -9.36 -16.07 -6.58
CA TYR A 320 -8.50 -15.70 -5.46
C TYR A 320 -7.12 -16.36 -5.57
N ARG A 321 -7.04 -17.59 -6.07
CA ARG A 321 -5.79 -18.36 -6.23
C ARG A 321 -4.73 -17.69 -7.10
N VAL A 322 -5.12 -16.71 -7.91
CA VAL A 322 -4.22 -15.96 -8.80
C VAL A 322 -3.25 -15.06 -8.01
N ASN A 323 -3.75 -14.41 -6.97
CA ASN A 323 -3.02 -13.36 -6.24
C ASN A 323 -2.83 -13.69 -4.75
N TYR A 324 -3.55 -14.69 -4.21
CA TYR A 324 -3.41 -15.18 -2.85
C TYR A 324 -2.84 -16.60 -2.87
N PHE A 325 -1.69 -16.80 -2.24
CA PHE A 325 -1.00 -18.09 -2.20
C PHE A 325 -0.99 -18.64 -0.77
N LYS A 326 -1.71 -19.73 -0.53
CA LYS A 326 -1.71 -20.41 0.76
C LYS A 326 -0.31 -20.91 1.11
N GLN A 327 0.18 -20.61 2.31
CA GLN A 327 1.49 -21.02 2.82
C GLN A 327 1.39 -22.10 3.89
N THR A 328 0.26 -22.18 4.59
CA THR A 328 -0.09 -23.27 5.51
C THR A 328 -1.30 -24.03 4.97
N ASN A 329 -1.54 -25.24 5.46
CA ASN A 329 -2.68 -26.05 5.04
C ASN A 329 -2.81 -26.17 3.50
N THR A 330 -1.67 -26.21 2.78
CA THR A 330 -1.61 -26.11 1.31
C THR A 330 -2.26 -27.29 0.58
N ALA A 331 -2.37 -28.43 1.25
CA ALA A 331 -3.11 -29.60 0.76
C ALA A 331 -4.64 -29.44 0.88
N GLN A 332 -5.13 -28.45 1.65
CA GLN A 332 -6.56 -28.22 1.86
C GLN A 332 -7.06 -27.12 0.92
N ASP A 333 -8.01 -27.47 0.05
CA ASP A 333 -8.62 -26.55 -0.89
C ASP A 333 -9.82 -25.78 -0.30
N ASP A 334 -9.64 -25.25 0.91
CA ASP A 334 -10.60 -24.40 1.60
C ASP A 334 -10.11 -22.94 1.60
N TRP A 335 -10.95 -22.05 1.08
CA TRP A 335 -10.72 -20.61 0.90
C TRP A 335 -11.87 -19.78 1.50
N SER A 336 -12.77 -20.43 2.24
CA SER A 336 -13.99 -19.82 2.76
C SER A 336 -13.70 -18.62 3.67
N ASP A 337 -12.61 -18.66 4.43
CA ASP A 337 -12.16 -17.58 5.31
C ASP A 337 -11.78 -16.31 4.54
N LEU A 338 -11.02 -16.43 3.46
CA LEU A 338 -10.62 -15.30 2.61
C LEU A 338 -11.83 -14.73 1.84
N ILE A 339 -12.70 -15.61 1.34
CA ILE A 339 -13.94 -15.20 0.67
C ILE A 339 -14.81 -14.41 1.66
N GLU A 340 -14.99 -14.91 2.87
CA GLU A 340 -15.75 -14.24 3.94
C GLU A 340 -15.14 -12.89 4.32
N LEU A 341 -13.82 -12.81 4.50
CA LEU A 341 -13.11 -11.56 4.78
C LEU A 341 -13.43 -10.50 3.72
N THR A 342 -13.28 -10.87 2.45
CA THR A 342 -13.51 -9.92 1.35
C THR A 342 -15.00 -9.58 1.18
N ASP A 343 -15.91 -10.51 1.42
CA ASP A 343 -17.35 -10.24 1.40
C ASP A 343 -17.74 -9.22 2.46
N VAL A 344 -17.28 -9.40 3.72
CA VAL A 344 -17.56 -8.47 4.82
C VAL A 344 -17.00 -7.07 4.53
N LEU A 345 -15.76 -6.98 4.03
CA LEU A 345 -15.12 -5.71 3.71
C LEU A 345 -15.87 -4.91 2.64
N ASN A 346 -16.50 -5.58 1.67
CA ASN A 346 -17.05 -4.94 0.49
C ASN A 346 -18.58 -4.82 0.52
N ASN A 347 -19.30 -5.81 1.07
CA ASN A 347 -20.74 -5.97 0.88
C ASN A 347 -21.58 -5.83 2.16
N THR A 348 -20.99 -5.76 3.36
CA THR A 348 -21.76 -5.55 4.59
C THR A 348 -22.49 -4.18 4.56
N PRO A 349 -23.77 -4.08 4.96
CA PRO A 349 -24.46 -2.80 5.10
C PRO A 349 -23.81 -1.84 6.10
N ASP A 350 -23.82 -0.53 5.86
CA ASP A 350 -23.12 0.46 6.68
C ASP A 350 -23.48 0.41 8.18
N GLU A 351 -24.75 0.18 8.50
CA GLU A 351 -25.27 0.06 9.87
C GLU A 351 -24.65 -1.09 10.67
N GLN A 352 -24.17 -2.13 9.99
CA GLN A 352 -23.60 -3.36 10.60
C GLN A 352 -22.10 -3.47 10.33
N TYR A 353 -21.53 -2.56 9.53
CA TYR A 353 -20.19 -2.68 8.97
C TYR A 353 -19.12 -2.86 10.05
N LEU A 354 -19.07 -1.99 11.06
CA LEU A 354 -18.07 -2.09 12.12
C LEU A 354 -18.17 -3.40 12.91
N GLN A 355 -19.40 -3.85 13.19
CA GLN A 355 -19.63 -5.07 13.97
C GLN A 355 -19.14 -6.31 13.21
N GLU A 356 -19.52 -6.45 11.94
CA GLU A 356 -19.10 -7.60 11.12
C GLU A 356 -17.61 -7.53 10.77
N LEU A 357 -17.07 -6.33 10.51
CA LEU A 357 -15.64 -6.15 10.28
C LEU A 357 -14.83 -6.67 11.47
N GLN A 358 -15.22 -6.32 12.70
CA GLN A 358 -14.51 -6.76 13.91
C GLN A 358 -14.63 -8.27 14.18
N ARG A 359 -15.53 -8.98 13.50
CA ARG A 359 -15.64 -10.45 13.56
C ARG A 359 -14.57 -11.14 12.72
N VAL A 360 -14.14 -10.52 11.62
CA VAL A 360 -13.21 -11.12 10.64
C VAL A 360 -11.85 -10.42 10.57
N VAL A 361 -11.70 -9.22 11.12
CA VAL A 361 -10.47 -8.42 11.10
C VAL A 361 -10.04 -8.05 12.51
N HIS A 362 -8.75 -8.22 12.80
CA HIS A 362 -8.16 -7.67 14.03
C HIS A 362 -7.90 -6.17 13.86
N LEU A 363 -8.97 -5.36 13.97
CA LEU A 363 -8.99 -3.95 13.56
C LEU A 363 -7.81 -3.11 14.07
N GLU A 364 -7.51 -3.13 15.37
CA GLU A 364 -6.41 -2.32 15.93
C GLU A 364 -5.04 -2.72 15.36
N GLN A 365 -4.86 -3.99 15.02
CA GLN A 365 -3.62 -4.50 14.43
C GLN A 365 -3.49 -4.03 12.98
N TRP A 366 -4.58 -4.05 12.21
CA TRP A 366 -4.60 -3.51 10.85
C TRP A 366 -4.32 -2.00 10.83
N LEU A 367 -4.95 -1.24 11.72
CA LEU A 367 -4.72 0.20 11.82
C LEU A 367 -3.27 0.52 12.19
N ARG A 368 -2.69 -0.24 13.13
CA ARG A 368 -1.29 -0.09 13.54
C ARG A 368 -0.32 -0.48 12.41
N PHE A 369 -0.63 -1.54 11.66
CA PHE A 369 0.12 -1.95 10.46
C PHE A 369 0.15 -0.85 9.39
N LEU A 370 -1.02 -0.28 9.07
CA LEU A 370 -1.13 0.81 8.10
C LEU A 370 -0.41 2.08 8.59
N ALA A 371 -0.56 2.42 9.88
CA ALA A 371 0.06 3.58 10.49
C ALA A 371 1.60 3.47 10.49
N LEU A 372 2.14 2.31 10.85
CA LEU A 372 3.59 2.10 10.87
C LEU A 372 4.19 2.19 9.47
N ASN A 373 3.58 1.54 8.47
CA ASN A 373 4.03 1.66 7.08
C ASN A 373 4.01 3.11 6.58
N VAL A 374 2.99 3.89 6.93
CA VAL A 374 2.90 5.33 6.60
C VAL A 374 4.01 6.14 7.28
N LEU A 375 4.32 5.84 8.55
CA LEU A 375 5.40 6.49 9.30
C LEU A 375 6.80 6.11 8.82
N LEU A 376 6.98 4.89 8.33
CA LEU A 376 8.22 4.47 7.66
C LEU A 376 8.30 4.97 6.20
N ASN A 377 7.19 5.51 5.70
CA ASN A 377 6.92 5.77 4.29
C ASN A 377 7.35 4.59 3.40
N ASN A 378 6.80 3.41 3.68
CA ASN A 378 7.11 2.21 2.92
C ASN A 378 6.76 2.40 1.43
N ARG A 379 7.79 2.28 0.59
CA ARG A 379 7.70 2.47 -0.87
C ARG A 379 7.62 1.17 -1.66
N GLU A 380 7.64 0.02 -1.00
CA GLU A 380 7.32 -1.25 -1.63
C GLU A 380 5.87 -1.28 -2.12
N THR A 381 5.56 -2.08 -3.12
CA THR A 381 4.17 -2.28 -3.53
C THR A 381 3.42 -2.99 -2.41
N THR A 382 2.79 -2.25 -1.51
CA THR A 382 2.18 -2.83 -0.30
C THR A 382 0.75 -2.37 -0.09
N LEU A 383 -0.02 -3.17 0.65
CA LEU A 383 -1.39 -2.84 1.05
C LEU A 383 -1.47 -1.43 1.65
N ALA A 384 -0.48 -1.05 2.44
CA ALA A 384 -0.43 0.24 3.12
C ALA A 384 -0.14 1.44 2.21
N ASN A 385 0.28 1.24 0.97
CA ASN A 385 0.47 2.32 0.00
C ASN A 385 -0.41 2.19 -1.24
N GLY A 386 -1.46 1.38 -1.14
CA GLY A 386 -2.52 1.34 -2.13
C GLY A 386 -2.42 0.22 -3.16
N ASN A 387 -1.54 -0.76 -2.94
CA ASN A 387 -1.31 -1.88 -3.87
C ASN A 387 -1.64 -3.23 -3.20
N GLY A 388 -2.24 -4.16 -3.94
CA GLY A 388 -2.51 -5.51 -3.45
C GLY A 388 -1.29 -6.44 -3.57
N ASP A 389 -0.20 -6.12 -2.89
CA ASP A 389 1.11 -6.79 -3.05
C ASP A 389 1.95 -6.70 -1.76
N ASP A 390 3.02 -7.47 -1.65
CA ASP A 390 4.01 -7.43 -0.55
C ASP A 390 3.45 -7.37 0.88
N TYR A 391 2.53 -8.29 1.18
CA TYR A 391 2.11 -8.60 2.55
C TYR A 391 1.66 -10.05 2.68
N TYR A 392 1.49 -10.52 3.91
CA TYR A 392 0.82 -11.77 4.21
C TYR A 392 -0.39 -11.48 5.10
N MET A 393 -1.32 -12.43 5.11
CA MET A 393 -2.42 -12.45 6.08
C MET A 393 -2.41 -13.78 6.81
N TYR A 394 -2.75 -13.74 8.09
CA TYR A 394 -2.93 -14.95 8.89
C TYR A 394 -4.29 -14.95 9.56
N ARG A 395 -5.00 -16.09 9.49
CA ARG A 395 -6.24 -16.34 10.20
C ARG A 395 -6.11 -17.64 10.99
N GLY A 396 -6.15 -17.53 12.30
CA GLY A 396 -6.03 -18.66 13.21
C GLY A 396 -7.25 -19.58 13.20
N ASP A 397 -7.13 -20.74 13.83
CA ASP A 397 -8.22 -21.70 14.02
C ASP A 397 -9.09 -21.39 15.25
N VAL A 398 -8.53 -20.71 16.26
CA VAL A 398 -9.22 -20.27 17.48
C VAL A 398 -9.70 -18.82 17.37
N ASP A 399 -8.82 -17.89 17.00
CA ASP A 399 -9.18 -16.51 16.69
C ASP A 399 -9.32 -16.35 15.18
N PRO A 400 -10.55 -16.24 14.64
CA PRO A 400 -10.79 -16.20 13.22
C PRO A 400 -10.53 -14.83 12.60
N ARG A 401 -10.10 -13.84 13.39
CA ARG A 401 -9.81 -12.50 12.91
C ARG A 401 -8.47 -12.47 12.19
N PHE A 402 -8.47 -12.00 10.95
CA PHE A 402 -7.26 -11.86 10.16
C PHE A 402 -6.33 -10.80 10.77
N VAL A 403 -5.04 -11.13 10.83
CA VAL A 403 -3.94 -10.20 11.10
C VAL A 403 -3.08 -10.03 9.84
N LEU A 404 -2.53 -8.83 9.64
CA LEU A 404 -1.59 -8.54 8.56
C LEU A 404 -0.16 -8.82 9.01
N ILE A 405 0.63 -9.49 8.19
CA ILE A 405 2.05 -9.75 8.44
C ILE A 405 2.86 -9.03 7.36
N GLN A 406 3.85 -8.26 7.79
CA GLN A 406 4.65 -7.46 6.85
C GLN A 406 5.57 -8.33 5.99
N HIS A 407 5.70 -7.95 4.71
CA HIS A 407 6.71 -8.48 3.81
C HIS A 407 7.52 -7.35 3.20
N ASP A 408 8.70 -7.67 2.68
CA ASP A 408 9.56 -6.79 1.88
C ASP A 408 9.78 -5.39 2.48
N LEU A 409 10.83 -5.25 3.29
CA LEU A 409 11.15 -4.04 4.05
C LEU A 409 12.45 -3.40 3.57
N ASP A 410 12.68 -3.42 2.26
CA ASP A 410 13.93 -2.95 1.65
C ASP A 410 13.82 -1.53 1.06
N SER A 411 12.62 -0.91 1.01
CA SER A 411 12.42 0.53 0.75
C SER A 411 11.62 1.28 1.81
N ILE A 412 12.26 1.53 2.95
CA ILE A 412 11.72 2.26 4.12
C ILE A 412 12.72 3.31 4.63
N PHE A 413 12.30 4.16 5.57
CA PHE A 413 13.14 5.21 6.16
C PHE A 413 13.65 6.25 5.15
N GLY A 414 12.94 6.45 4.04
CA GLY A 414 13.38 7.33 2.95
C GLY A 414 14.59 6.79 2.19
N MET A 415 14.86 5.49 2.27
CA MET A 415 16.00 4.81 1.64
C MET A 415 15.51 3.53 0.96
N GLY A 416 16.38 2.87 0.22
CA GLY A 416 16.08 1.61 -0.46
C GLY A 416 16.07 1.69 -1.97
N GLN A 417 15.43 0.72 -2.61
CA GLN A 417 15.28 0.68 -4.07
C GLN A 417 14.43 1.85 -4.54
N THR A 418 13.33 2.12 -3.85
CA THR A 418 12.46 3.27 -4.11
C THR A 418 12.55 4.26 -2.96
N VAL A 419 13.16 5.42 -3.19
CA VAL A 419 13.32 6.44 -2.16
C VAL A 419 11.97 7.05 -1.76
N GLY A 420 11.74 7.16 -0.45
CA GLY A 420 10.56 7.76 0.16
C GLY A 420 10.73 9.25 0.48
N SER A 421 9.62 9.93 0.78
CA SER A 421 9.58 11.33 1.20
C SER A 421 9.08 11.47 2.63
N ALA A 422 9.81 12.25 3.44
CA ALA A 422 9.37 12.60 4.80
C ALA A 422 8.04 13.38 4.80
N THR A 423 7.69 14.03 3.70
CA THR A 423 6.48 14.85 3.56
C THR A 423 5.36 14.19 2.75
N ALA A 424 5.38 12.85 2.60
CA ALA A 424 4.31 12.13 1.93
C ALA A 424 2.98 12.19 2.73
N GLY A 425 1.84 12.05 2.05
CA GLY A 425 0.53 11.98 2.72
C GLY A 425 0.41 10.79 3.68
N ILE A 426 -0.64 10.82 4.52
CA ILE A 426 -0.94 9.77 5.52
C ILE A 426 -2.05 8.82 5.09
N PHE A 427 -2.61 9.02 3.89
CA PHE A 427 -3.70 8.19 3.36
C PHE A 427 -3.41 7.57 1.97
N PRO A 428 -2.20 7.04 1.69
CA PRO A 428 -1.90 6.46 0.38
C PRO A 428 -2.71 5.17 0.10
N MET A 429 -3.16 4.46 1.14
CA MET A 429 -3.92 3.20 1.03
C MET A 429 -5.36 3.36 0.50
N LEU A 430 -5.90 4.58 0.40
CA LEU A 430 -7.28 4.82 -0.02
C LEU A 430 -7.55 4.49 -1.50
N SER A 431 -6.51 4.24 -2.31
CA SER A 431 -6.72 3.70 -3.66
C SER A 431 -7.29 2.27 -3.65
N ILE A 432 -7.27 1.60 -2.49
CA ILE A 432 -7.94 0.32 -2.28
C ILE A 432 -9.35 0.59 -1.73
N PRO A 433 -10.43 0.33 -2.49
CA PRO A 433 -11.80 0.69 -2.09
C PRO A 433 -12.23 0.13 -0.72
N ALA A 434 -11.82 -1.11 -0.40
CA ALA A 434 -12.10 -1.72 0.89
C ALA A 434 -11.47 -0.95 2.06
N LEU A 435 -10.25 -0.41 1.89
CA LEU A 435 -9.58 0.37 2.92
C LEU A 435 -10.08 1.80 2.98
N ASP A 436 -10.47 2.39 1.84
CA ASP A 436 -11.12 3.71 1.79
C ASP A 436 -12.42 3.70 2.61
N ARG A 437 -13.29 2.72 2.35
CA ARG A 437 -14.50 2.50 3.14
C ARG A 437 -14.22 2.32 4.63
N MET A 438 -13.25 1.45 4.96
CA MET A 438 -12.90 1.17 6.35
C MET A 438 -12.41 2.43 7.08
N LEU A 439 -11.47 3.16 6.50
CA LEU A 439 -10.83 4.30 7.16
C LEU A 439 -11.74 5.51 7.24
N ARG A 440 -12.69 5.69 6.31
CA ARG A 440 -13.70 6.75 6.37
C ARG A 440 -14.82 6.49 7.39
N HIS A 441 -14.91 5.28 7.93
CA HIS A 441 -15.92 4.99 8.95
C HIS A 441 -15.69 5.84 10.21
N PRO A 442 -16.72 6.55 10.74
CA PRO A 442 -16.56 7.56 11.78
C PRO A 442 -16.00 7.02 13.11
N ALA A 443 -16.21 5.73 13.41
CA ALA A 443 -15.65 5.08 14.59
C ALA A 443 -14.22 4.53 14.40
N ILE A 444 -13.71 4.49 13.17
CA ILE A 444 -12.41 3.91 12.81
C ILE A 444 -11.36 5.00 12.57
N ALA A 445 -11.70 6.07 11.84
CA ALA A 445 -10.76 7.14 11.51
C ALA A 445 -10.02 7.72 12.74
N PRO A 446 -10.70 8.04 13.87
CA PRO A 446 -10.03 8.52 15.08
C PRO A 446 -9.00 7.52 15.65
N ARG A 447 -9.25 6.22 15.48
CA ARG A 447 -8.34 5.16 15.95
C ARG A 447 -7.11 5.07 15.07
N TYR A 448 -7.25 5.29 13.77
CA TYR A 448 -6.09 5.36 12.87
C TYR A 448 -5.15 6.52 13.25
N TYR A 449 -5.70 7.71 13.47
CA TYR A 449 -4.93 8.85 13.96
C TYR A 449 -4.26 8.55 15.33
N ALA A 450 -4.96 7.85 16.22
CA ALA A 450 -4.40 7.43 17.50
C ALA A 450 -3.21 6.47 17.33
N GLN A 451 -3.25 5.54 16.38
CA GLN A 451 -2.12 4.65 16.10
C GLN A 451 -0.91 5.42 15.56
N LEU A 452 -1.12 6.42 14.69
CA LEU A 452 -0.04 7.30 14.22
C LEU A 452 0.61 8.05 15.38
N ASP A 453 -0.20 8.67 16.24
CA ASP A 453 0.28 9.44 17.39
C ASP A 453 1.03 8.55 18.41
N ASP A 454 0.47 7.38 18.75
CA ASP A 454 1.10 6.40 19.65
C ASP A 454 2.47 5.94 19.13
N LEU A 455 2.57 5.55 17.85
CA LEU A 455 3.83 5.07 17.27
C LEU A 455 4.91 6.17 17.25
N MET A 456 4.54 7.42 16.97
CA MET A 456 5.48 8.55 17.02
C MET A 456 5.97 8.87 18.44
N GLN A 457 5.19 8.55 19.47
CA GLN A 457 5.54 8.78 20.88
C GLN A 457 6.21 7.58 21.54
N THR A 458 6.12 6.40 20.93
CA THR A 458 6.67 5.15 21.46
C THR A 458 7.79 4.62 20.56
N VAL A 459 7.45 3.77 19.59
CA VAL A 459 8.41 3.03 18.76
C VAL A 459 9.34 3.94 17.96
N LEU A 460 8.81 5.03 17.42
CA LEU A 460 9.53 5.97 16.57
C LEU A 460 9.91 7.28 17.28
N ALA A 461 9.77 7.34 18.61
CA ALA A 461 10.30 8.45 19.38
C ALA A 461 11.84 8.51 19.28
N GLU A 462 12.42 9.70 19.22
CA GLU A 462 13.85 9.90 18.95
C GLU A 462 14.76 9.17 19.96
N ASP A 463 14.37 9.15 21.23
CA ASP A 463 15.05 8.46 22.32
C ASP A 463 14.89 6.93 22.29
N GLN A 464 13.95 6.40 21.48
CA GLN A 464 13.71 4.97 21.32
C GLN A 464 14.33 4.44 20.02
N ILE A 465 14.11 5.13 18.89
CA ILE A 465 14.56 4.68 17.56
C ILE A 465 16.06 4.88 17.35
N GLY A 466 16.64 5.98 17.86
CA GLY A 466 18.06 6.27 17.69
C GLY A 466 18.96 5.15 18.26
N PRO A 467 18.84 4.83 19.56
CA PRO A 467 19.61 3.75 20.18
C PRO A 467 19.33 2.37 19.56
N LEU A 468 18.09 2.12 19.09
CA LEU A 468 17.76 0.87 18.41
C LEU A 468 18.59 0.71 17.13
N LEU A 469 18.59 1.74 16.27
CA LEU A 469 19.31 1.70 15.00
C LEU A 469 20.83 1.62 15.21
N ASP A 470 21.37 2.35 16.18
CA ASP A 470 22.80 2.29 16.52
C ASP A 470 23.21 0.88 16.99
N ASN A 471 22.41 0.24 17.84
CA ASN A 471 22.72 -1.09 18.36
C ASN A 471 22.54 -2.19 17.31
N LEU A 472 21.54 -2.09 16.42
CA LEU A 472 21.27 -3.11 15.41
C LEU A 472 22.24 -3.05 14.23
N LEU A 473 22.60 -1.84 13.79
CA LEU A 473 23.31 -1.60 12.54
C LEU A 473 24.78 -1.20 12.75
N GLY A 474 25.11 -0.73 13.96
CA GLY A 474 26.47 -0.36 14.34
C GLY A 474 27.46 -1.50 14.10
N GLY A 475 28.65 -1.13 13.64
CA GLY A 475 29.74 -2.08 13.38
C GLY A 475 29.82 -2.63 11.96
N PHE A 476 28.72 -2.61 11.18
CA PHE A 476 28.77 -3.02 9.76
C PHE A 476 28.08 -2.06 8.79
N VAL A 477 27.13 -1.22 9.24
CA VAL A 477 26.55 -0.15 8.42
C VAL A 477 27.29 1.18 8.67
N PRO A 478 27.59 1.98 7.64
CA PRO A 478 28.21 3.29 7.83
C PRO A 478 27.37 4.21 8.72
N GLN A 479 28.01 4.87 9.71
CA GLN A 479 27.29 5.74 10.65
C GLN A 479 26.49 6.85 9.95
N ALA A 480 26.99 7.39 8.83
CA ALA A 480 26.27 8.41 8.06
C ALA A 480 24.92 7.91 7.50
N THR A 481 24.83 6.62 7.15
CA THR A 481 23.58 5.99 6.73
C THR A 481 22.61 5.89 7.90
N ILE A 482 23.10 5.46 9.08
CA ILE A 482 22.30 5.36 10.30
C ILE A 482 21.76 6.74 10.72
N GLU A 483 22.59 7.79 10.69
CA GLU A 483 22.14 9.16 10.97
C GLU A 483 21.07 9.63 9.97
N GLY A 484 21.21 9.30 8.68
CA GLY A 484 20.19 9.61 7.68
C GLY A 484 18.83 8.97 7.99
N MET A 485 18.80 7.75 8.55
CA MET A 485 17.55 7.12 8.97
C MET A 485 16.92 7.87 10.15
N LYS A 486 17.72 8.29 11.13
CA LYS A 486 17.24 9.05 12.29
C LYS A 486 16.68 10.41 11.86
N ASP A 487 17.38 11.09 10.96
CA ASP A 487 16.94 12.37 10.39
C ASP A 487 15.63 12.22 9.63
N PHE A 488 15.47 11.14 8.85
CA PHE A 488 14.21 10.83 8.19
C PHE A 488 13.08 10.67 9.20
N VAL A 489 13.26 9.85 10.24
CA VAL A 489 12.22 9.62 11.27
C VAL A 489 11.84 10.93 11.97
N ARG A 490 12.82 11.76 12.34
CA ARG A 490 12.57 13.07 12.97
C ARG A 490 11.71 13.96 12.06
N ALA A 491 12.09 14.09 10.79
CA ALA A 491 11.35 14.90 9.82
C ALA A 491 9.95 14.33 9.54
N ARG A 492 9.84 13.01 9.42
CA ARG A 492 8.60 12.29 9.13
C ARG A 492 7.61 12.41 10.27
N ASN A 493 8.04 12.23 11.52
CA ASN A 493 7.19 12.40 12.70
C ASN A 493 6.70 13.85 12.82
N ALA A 494 7.57 14.83 12.59
CA ALA A 494 7.17 16.24 12.62
C ALA A 494 6.10 16.56 11.56
N HIS A 495 6.28 16.05 10.34
CA HIS A 495 5.31 16.25 9.27
C HIS A 495 3.99 15.54 9.54
N VAL A 496 4.00 14.25 9.89
CA VAL A 496 2.76 13.50 10.16
C VAL A 496 1.98 14.13 11.30
N ARG A 497 2.66 14.57 12.37
CA ARG A 497 2.01 15.31 13.46
C ARG A 497 1.31 16.60 13.00
N SER A 498 1.86 17.30 12.00
CA SER A 498 1.23 18.49 11.41
C SER A 498 -0.03 18.20 10.58
N LEU A 499 -0.18 16.96 10.12
CA LEU A 499 -1.34 16.52 9.35
C LEU A 499 -2.49 16.02 10.24
N ILE A 500 -2.26 15.80 11.54
CA ILE A 500 -3.31 15.34 12.47
C ILE A 500 -4.03 16.56 13.05
N PRO A 501 -5.33 16.77 12.73
CA PRO A 501 -6.11 17.84 13.34
C PRO A 501 -6.16 17.65 14.86
N SER A 502 -5.67 18.64 15.60
CA SER A 502 -5.47 18.56 17.06
C SER A 502 -6.00 19.76 17.83
N THR A 503 -6.48 20.78 17.13
CA THR A 503 -6.91 22.06 17.72
C THR A 503 -8.35 22.37 17.31
N LEU A 504 -9.15 22.90 18.24
CA LEU A 504 -10.47 23.43 17.93
C LEU A 504 -10.34 24.81 17.26
N THR A 505 -10.75 24.92 15.99
CA THR A 505 -10.81 26.18 15.25
C THR A 505 -12.25 26.55 14.90
N VAL A 506 -12.48 27.82 14.57
CA VAL A 506 -13.78 28.36 14.14
C VAL A 506 -13.56 29.24 12.93
N ASP A 507 -14.14 28.86 11.80
CA ASP A 507 -14.06 29.48 10.50
C ASP A 507 -15.47 29.90 10.06
N ALA A 508 -15.70 31.21 10.01
CA ALA A 508 -17.00 31.78 9.66
C ALA A 508 -17.17 32.08 8.16
N THR A 509 -16.09 32.07 7.37
CA THR A 509 -16.09 32.46 5.94
C THR A 509 -16.85 33.79 5.69
N LEU A 510 -16.72 34.75 6.61
CA LEU A 510 -17.36 36.06 6.54
C LEU A 510 -16.32 37.15 6.27
N PRO A 511 -16.68 38.23 5.54
CA PRO A 511 -15.82 39.40 5.41
C PRO A 511 -15.54 40.01 6.78
N THR A 512 -14.31 40.49 7.00
CA THR A 512 -13.95 41.12 8.27
C THR A 512 -14.06 42.64 8.19
N THR A 513 -14.78 43.25 9.13
CA THR A 513 -14.90 44.72 9.26
C THR A 513 -14.64 45.12 10.71
N PHE A 514 -13.76 46.11 10.93
CA PHE A 514 -13.30 46.53 12.26
C PHE A 514 -12.77 45.40 13.16
N GLY A 515 -12.23 44.33 12.57
CA GLY A 515 -11.74 43.15 13.29
C GLY A 515 -12.80 42.12 13.66
N TYR A 516 -14.07 42.33 13.28
CA TYR A 516 -15.17 41.38 13.47
C TYR A 516 -15.58 40.74 12.14
N ALA A 517 -16.01 39.49 12.19
CA ALA A 517 -16.71 38.86 11.06
C ALA A 517 -18.05 39.57 10.85
N LEU A 518 -18.33 40.06 9.64
CA LEU A 518 -19.55 40.79 9.30
C LEU A 518 -20.54 39.86 8.59
N ALA A 519 -21.73 39.74 9.16
CA ALA A 519 -22.86 39.05 8.57
C ALA A 519 -23.94 40.06 8.18
N SER A 520 -24.42 39.98 6.95
CA SER A 520 -25.60 40.73 6.46
C SER A 520 -26.91 39.95 6.60
N GLN A 521 -26.81 38.67 6.98
CA GLN A 521 -27.95 37.77 7.15
C GLN A 521 -28.10 37.38 8.63
N PRO A 522 -29.33 37.17 9.11
CA PRO A 522 -29.60 36.83 10.51
C PRO A 522 -29.22 35.39 10.85
N MET A 523 -28.84 34.57 9.87
CA MET A 523 -28.36 33.21 10.06
C MET A 523 -27.03 32.99 9.35
N VAL A 524 -26.08 32.37 10.06
CA VAL A 524 -24.72 32.09 9.55
C VAL A 524 -24.36 30.63 9.75
N GLY A 525 -23.77 30.02 8.73
CA GLY A 525 -23.08 28.74 8.82
C GLY A 525 -21.65 28.91 9.35
N LEU A 526 -21.23 28.04 10.25
CA LEU A 526 -19.87 28.01 10.78
C LEU A 526 -19.23 26.66 10.50
N SER A 527 -17.92 26.65 10.33
CA SER A 527 -17.13 25.43 10.18
C SER A 527 -15.85 25.52 10.99
N GLY A 528 -15.07 24.45 11.03
CA GLY A 528 -13.74 24.49 11.63
C GLY A 528 -13.15 23.10 11.76
N THR A 529 -12.06 23.01 12.50
CA THR A 529 -11.38 21.76 12.85
C THR A 529 -11.51 21.47 14.34
N ALA A 530 -11.31 20.22 14.73
CA ALA A 530 -11.16 19.82 16.13
C ALA A 530 -10.15 18.67 16.25
N ASP A 531 -9.84 18.26 17.47
CA ASP A 531 -8.98 17.11 17.73
C ASP A 531 -9.60 15.82 17.14
N ALA A 532 -9.03 15.32 16.05
CA ALA A 532 -9.56 14.16 15.30
C ALA A 532 -9.46 12.85 16.10
N ILE A 533 -8.56 12.76 17.08
CA ILE A 533 -8.37 11.56 17.91
C ILE A 533 -9.46 11.49 18.98
N ARG A 534 -9.68 12.59 19.69
CA ARG A 534 -10.50 12.61 20.91
C ARG A 534 -11.93 13.09 20.71
N THR A 535 -12.19 13.94 19.71
CA THR A 535 -13.51 14.55 19.51
C THR A 535 -14.54 13.52 19.03
N ARG A 536 -15.72 13.52 19.63
CA ARG A 536 -16.89 12.70 19.24
C ARG A 536 -18.12 13.55 18.94
N ALA A 537 -18.18 14.77 19.44
CA ALA A 537 -19.20 15.75 19.09
C ALA A 537 -18.63 17.17 19.14
N VAL A 538 -19.17 18.06 18.30
CA VAL A 538 -18.94 19.49 18.36
C VAL A 538 -20.28 20.19 18.53
N ARG A 539 -20.35 21.19 19.41
CA ARG A 539 -21.52 22.04 19.57
C ARG A 539 -21.18 23.50 19.30
N VAL A 540 -22.04 24.19 18.58
CA VAL A 540 -21.93 25.62 18.25
C VAL A 540 -23.17 26.31 18.80
N ALA A 541 -22.97 27.26 19.72
CA ALA A 541 -24.05 27.85 20.52
C ALA A 541 -25.01 26.81 21.15
N GLY A 542 -24.49 25.65 21.54
CA GLY A 542 -25.26 24.53 22.10
C GLY A 542 -25.90 23.58 21.08
N GLN A 543 -25.98 23.96 19.80
CA GLN A 543 -26.49 23.10 18.72
C GLN A 543 -25.43 22.09 18.28
N LEU A 544 -25.84 20.86 17.97
CA LEU A 544 -24.92 19.81 17.50
C LEU A 544 -24.52 20.08 16.04
N ALA A 545 -23.22 20.16 15.78
CA ALA A 545 -22.65 20.31 14.44
C ALA A 545 -22.48 18.93 13.75
N ASP A 546 -22.42 18.93 12.42
CA ASP A 546 -21.98 17.80 11.59
C ASP A 546 -20.47 17.60 11.81
N TRP A 547 -20.11 16.68 12.69
CA TRP A 547 -18.72 16.29 12.96
C TRP A 547 -18.28 15.23 11.97
N ARG A 548 -17.16 15.48 11.26
CA ARG A 548 -16.56 14.62 10.25
C ARG A 548 -15.21 14.10 10.76
N PRO A 549 -15.18 12.91 11.40
CA PRO A 549 -13.99 12.46 12.14
C PRO A 549 -12.79 12.13 11.25
N PHE A 550 -13.03 11.78 9.99
CA PHE A 550 -11.98 11.44 9.04
C PHE A 550 -11.15 12.67 8.66
N GLU A 551 -11.83 13.77 8.33
CA GLU A 551 -11.23 15.07 8.01
C GLU A 551 -10.80 15.84 9.26
N GLY A 552 -11.36 15.50 10.43
CA GLY A 552 -11.18 16.27 11.66
C GLY A 552 -11.87 17.63 11.60
N THR A 553 -12.93 17.76 10.79
CA THR A 553 -13.68 19.01 10.57
C THR A 553 -15.09 18.92 11.11
N TRP A 554 -15.67 20.07 11.43
CA TRP A 554 -17.08 20.19 11.77
C TRP A 554 -17.72 21.31 10.95
N VAL A 555 -19.03 21.18 10.70
CA VAL A 555 -19.85 22.19 10.03
C VAL A 555 -21.20 22.30 10.73
N LEU A 556 -21.69 23.52 10.93
CA LEU A 556 -23.08 23.78 11.35
C LEU A 556 -23.70 24.86 10.47
N GLY A 557 -24.76 24.49 9.74
CA GLY A 557 -25.37 25.34 8.72
C GLY A 557 -24.51 25.41 7.46
N GLU A 558 -25.12 25.73 6.32
CA GLU A 558 -24.35 25.99 5.11
C GLU A 558 -23.68 27.36 5.27
N ALA A 559 -22.35 27.41 5.10
CA ALA A 559 -21.67 28.70 4.94
C ALA A 559 -22.29 29.34 3.70
N SER A 560 -22.95 30.49 3.86
CA SER A 560 -23.62 31.19 2.78
C SER A 560 -22.64 31.42 1.62
N GLY A 561 -22.68 30.53 0.62
CA GLY A 561 -22.26 30.82 -0.74
C GLY A 561 -23.34 31.70 -1.40
N PRO A 562 -23.01 32.41 -2.50
CA PRO A 562 -23.96 33.31 -3.13
C PRO A 562 -25.07 32.49 -3.79
N ASP A 563 -26.31 32.84 -3.45
CA ASP A 563 -27.57 32.44 -4.09
C ASP A 563 -27.87 30.93 -4.20
N ASP A 564 -28.97 30.48 -3.58
CA ASP A 564 -29.55 29.18 -3.90
C ASP A 564 -29.79 29.12 -5.42
N THR A 565 -29.28 28.08 -6.07
CA THR A 565 -29.50 27.88 -7.50
C THR A 565 -30.27 26.60 -7.78
N VAL A 566 -31.32 26.69 -8.60
CA VAL A 566 -31.99 25.54 -9.21
C VAL A 566 -31.36 25.25 -10.59
N THR A 567 -30.97 24.01 -10.84
CA THR A 567 -30.46 23.62 -12.16
C THR A 567 -31.63 23.49 -13.15
N LEU A 568 -31.62 24.31 -14.20
CA LEU A 568 -32.63 24.31 -15.28
C LEU A 568 -32.19 23.45 -16.47
N VAL A 569 -30.89 23.45 -16.78
CA VAL A 569 -30.26 22.55 -17.75
C VAL A 569 -28.97 22.00 -17.12
N PRO A 570 -28.90 20.71 -16.75
CA PRO A 570 -27.68 20.13 -16.19
C PRO A 570 -26.52 20.06 -17.19
N ALA A 571 -25.28 20.10 -16.69
CA ALA A 571 -24.11 19.74 -17.51
C ALA A 571 -24.24 18.30 -18.05
N GLY A 572 -23.71 18.04 -19.25
CA GLY A 572 -23.82 16.73 -19.88
C GLY A 572 -25.24 16.35 -20.36
N SER A 573 -26.11 17.35 -20.52
CA SER A 573 -27.47 17.21 -21.08
C SER A 573 -27.45 16.78 -22.55
N SER A 574 -28.58 16.26 -23.03
CA SER A 574 -28.75 15.91 -24.44
C SER A 574 -29.14 17.13 -25.27
N TRP A 575 -28.43 17.39 -26.36
CA TRP A 575 -28.65 18.51 -27.27
C TRP A 575 -29.09 18.01 -28.63
N THR A 576 -30.04 18.72 -29.24
CA THR A 576 -30.33 18.61 -30.67
C THR A 576 -29.31 19.46 -31.42
N TYR A 577 -28.55 18.89 -32.35
CA TYR A 577 -27.41 19.55 -32.97
C TYR A 577 -27.37 19.41 -34.49
N LEU A 578 -26.76 20.41 -35.14
CA LEU A 578 -26.47 20.43 -36.56
C LEU A 578 -24.99 20.67 -36.81
N ASP A 579 -24.38 19.74 -37.53
CA ASP A 579 -22.94 19.66 -37.81
C ASP A 579 -22.63 19.50 -39.32
N ASP A 580 -23.58 19.85 -40.19
CA ASP A 580 -23.45 19.73 -41.65
C ASP A 580 -22.80 20.96 -42.33
N GLY A 581 -22.38 21.94 -41.52
CA GLY A 581 -21.72 23.17 -41.97
C GLY A 581 -22.60 24.17 -42.68
N SER A 582 -23.92 23.96 -42.70
CA SER A 582 -24.83 24.83 -43.44
C SER A 582 -25.33 26.01 -42.60
N ASP A 583 -25.48 27.19 -43.22
CA ASP A 583 -25.96 28.39 -42.53
C ASP A 583 -27.45 28.27 -42.18
N ARG A 584 -27.80 28.63 -40.94
CA ARG A 584 -29.16 28.58 -40.39
C ARG A 584 -29.78 29.96 -40.21
N GLU A 585 -29.06 31.02 -40.59
CA GLU A 585 -29.48 32.41 -40.42
C GLU A 585 -29.93 32.65 -38.96
N THR A 586 -31.08 33.28 -38.74
CA THR A 586 -31.55 33.64 -37.38
C THR A 586 -32.71 32.78 -36.87
N LEU A 587 -33.46 32.11 -37.76
CA LEU A 587 -34.71 31.44 -37.37
C LEU A 587 -34.50 30.24 -36.44
N TRP A 588 -33.36 29.57 -36.50
CA TRP A 588 -33.05 28.40 -35.68
C TRP A 588 -32.92 28.69 -34.18
N ARG A 589 -32.81 29.97 -33.79
CA ARG A 589 -32.71 30.38 -32.38
C ARG A 589 -34.09 30.52 -31.73
N GLU A 590 -35.14 30.52 -32.53
CA GLU A 590 -36.52 30.71 -32.10
C GLU A 590 -37.15 29.40 -31.58
N PRO A 591 -37.96 29.45 -30.50
CA PRO A 591 -38.68 28.28 -29.97
C PRO A 591 -39.60 27.58 -30.97
N VAL A 592 -40.06 28.29 -32.00
CA VAL A 592 -41.00 27.78 -33.02
C VAL A 592 -40.32 27.07 -34.20
N PHE A 593 -38.99 27.11 -34.29
CA PHE A 593 -38.27 26.45 -35.38
C PHE A 593 -38.30 24.93 -35.22
N ASP A 594 -38.52 24.24 -36.34
CA ASP A 594 -38.58 22.79 -36.45
C ASP A 594 -37.18 22.22 -36.67
N ASP A 595 -36.64 21.61 -35.62
CA ASP A 595 -35.34 20.94 -35.57
C ASP A 595 -35.47 19.41 -35.66
N SER A 596 -36.62 18.87 -36.08
CA SER A 596 -36.84 17.42 -36.15
C SER A 596 -35.90 16.68 -37.12
N GLY A 597 -35.28 17.40 -38.05
CA GLY A 597 -34.26 16.87 -38.96
C GLY A 597 -32.83 16.91 -38.43
N TRP A 598 -32.60 17.42 -37.22
CA TRP A 598 -31.28 17.53 -36.59
C TRP A 598 -30.96 16.29 -35.77
N SER A 599 -29.68 16.02 -35.57
CA SER A 599 -29.21 14.89 -34.76
C SER A 599 -29.35 15.20 -33.26
N THR A 600 -29.26 14.18 -32.41
CA THR A 600 -29.30 14.37 -30.94
C THR A 600 -28.14 13.62 -30.27
N GLY A 601 -27.56 14.21 -29.23
CA GLY A 601 -26.44 13.61 -28.50
C GLY A 601 -26.17 14.30 -27.17
N ARG A 602 -25.53 13.58 -26.24
CA ARG A 602 -25.14 14.12 -24.93
C ARG A 602 -23.87 14.95 -25.00
N ALA A 603 -23.85 16.06 -24.27
CA ALA A 603 -22.63 16.82 -24.03
C ALA A 603 -21.65 16.05 -23.10
N PRO A 604 -20.34 16.31 -23.16
CA PRO A 604 -19.68 17.23 -24.10
C PRO A 604 -19.76 16.72 -25.55
N LEU A 605 -20.07 17.61 -26.51
CA LEU A 605 -20.10 17.31 -27.94
C LEU A 605 -18.84 17.86 -28.62
N GLY A 606 -18.21 17.09 -29.51
CA GLY A 606 -16.95 17.51 -30.13
C GLY A 606 -16.35 16.54 -31.15
N TYR A 607 -15.10 16.73 -31.57
CA TYR A 607 -14.47 15.88 -32.61
C TYR A 607 -13.96 14.53 -32.08
N GLY A 608 -13.98 14.32 -30.76
CA GLY A 608 -13.51 13.10 -30.12
C GLY A 608 -12.01 13.11 -29.84
N GLY A 609 -11.61 12.61 -28.66
CA GLY A 609 -10.21 12.48 -28.24
C GLY A 609 -9.91 13.07 -26.87
N ASN A 610 -10.79 13.94 -26.36
CA ASN A 610 -10.64 14.65 -25.09
C ASN A 610 -11.75 14.32 -24.07
N GLY A 611 -12.49 13.22 -24.29
CA GLY A 611 -13.52 12.73 -23.37
C GLY A 611 -14.96 13.13 -23.74
N GLU A 612 -15.20 13.53 -24.99
CA GLU A 612 -16.52 13.89 -25.51
C GLU A 612 -17.49 12.71 -25.48
N ALA A 613 -18.70 12.96 -24.99
CA ALA A 613 -19.75 11.95 -24.94
C ALA A 613 -20.41 11.72 -26.31
N THR A 614 -20.46 12.75 -27.15
CA THR A 614 -20.95 12.65 -28.53
C THR A 614 -19.93 13.21 -29.51
N VAL A 615 -19.51 12.38 -30.47
CA VAL A 615 -18.65 12.82 -31.56
C VAL A 615 -19.49 13.41 -32.68
N ILE A 616 -19.19 14.64 -33.09
CA ILE A 616 -19.87 15.36 -34.18
C ILE A 616 -18.97 15.46 -35.42
N SER A 617 -19.58 15.51 -36.60
CA SER A 617 -18.89 15.59 -37.89
C SER A 617 -18.21 16.95 -38.07
N TYR A 618 -17.03 16.98 -38.68
CA TYR A 618 -16.40 18.21 -39.15
C TYR A 618 -16.50 18.42 -40.67
N GLY A 619 -17.25 17.55 -41.36
CA GLY A 619 -17.29 17.46 -42.81
C GLY A 619 -16.30 16.43 -43.37
N GLU A 620 -16.19 16.35 -44.69
CA GLU A 620 -15.38 15.31 -45.38
C GLU A 620 -13.88 15.63 -45.45
N ASP A 621 -13.49 16.89 -45.18
CA ASP A 621 -12.11 17.37 -45.32
C ASP A 621 -11.55 17.89 -43.98
N ALA A 622 -10.62 17.13 -43.39
CA ALA A 622 -9.96 17.50 -42.13
C ALA A 622 -9.07 18.76 -42.23
N SER A 623 -8.72 19.19 -43.45
CA SER A 623 -8.02 20.46 -43.70
C SER A 623 -8.96 21.64 -43.99
N ASN A 624 -10.27 21.40 -44.04
CA ASN A 624 -11.28 22.40 -44.30
C ASN A 624 -12.60 22.06 -43.57
N LYS A 625 -12.51 22.04 -42.24
CA LYS A 625 -13.63 21.75 -41.34
C LYS A 625 -14.67 22.87 -41.34
N HIS A 626 -15.88 22.55 -40.90
CA HIS A 626 -16.94 23.54 -40.70
C HIS A 626 -16.55 24.56 -39.61
N ILE A 627 -16.92 25.82 -39.82
CA ILE A 627 -16.65 26.90 -38.84
C ILE A 627 -17.70 26.90 -37.73
N THR A 628 -18.97 26.65 -38.05
CA THR A 628 -20.08 26.84 -37.12
C THR A 628 -20.86 25.55 -36.87
N TYR A 629 -21.22 25.34 -35.61
CA TYR A 629 -22.03 24.23 -35.12
C TYR A 629 -23.19 24.76 -34.30
N TYR A 630 -24.38 24.20 -34.46
CA TYR A 630 -25.59 24.69 -33.80
C TYR A 630 -26.13 23.65 -32.83
N PHE A 631 -26.54 24.09 -31.64
CA PHE A 631 -27.06 23.26 -30.56
C PHE A 631 -28.35 23.85 -30.01
N ARG A 632 -29.33 23.00 -29.70
CA ARG A 632 -30.63 23.38 -29.16
C ARG A 632 -31.04 22.42 -28.04
N HIS A 633 -31.57 22.97 -26.95
CA HIS A 633 -32.11 22.21 -25.82
C HIS A 633 -33.36 22.87 -25.26
N ARG A 634 -34.43 22.10 -25.12
CA ARG A 634 -35.70 22.55 -24.52
C ARG A 634 -35.71 22.19 -23.04
N PHE A 635 -36.15 23.13 -22.21
CA PHE A 635 -36.32 22.93 -20.78
C PHE A 635 -37.60 23.63 -20.32
N THR A 636 -38.16 23.18 -19.19
CA THR A 636 -39.42 23.72 -18.67
C THR A 636 -39.16 24.50 -17.39
N VAL A 637 -39.76 25.68 -17.26
CA VAL A 637 -39.76 26.49 -16.04
C VAL A 637 -41.17 26.55 -15.51
N ALA A 638 -41.42 25.95 -14.34
CA ALA A 638 -42.76 25.85 -13.76
C ALA A 638 -43.33 27.19 -13.31
N ASP A 639 -42.49 28.05 -12.70
CA ASP A 639 -42.85 29.41 -12.29
C ASP A 639 -41.60 30.31 -12.38
N PRO A 640 -41.49 31.19 -13.40
CA PRO A 640 -40.32 32.06 -13.56
C PRO A 640 -40.24 33.16 -12.50
N THR A 641 -41.28 33.37 -11.68
CA THR A 641 -41.24 34.35 -10.58
C THR A 641 -40.37 33.90 -9.40
N GLN A 642 -40.15 32.58 -9.26
CA GLN A 642 -39.29 31.97 -8.22
C GLN A 642 -37.79 32.09 -8.51
N ILE A 643 -37.44 32.46 -9.75
CA ILE A 643 -36.06 32.68 -10.17
C ILE A 643 -35.82 34.18 -10.11
N ASP A 644 -34.68 34.65 -9.58
CA ASP A 644 -34.24 36.04 -9.49
C ASP A 644 -33.15 36.42 -10.48
N GLY A 645 -32.37 35.43 -10.91
CA GLY A 645 -31.34 35.59 -11.94
C GLY A 645 -31.06 34.27 -12.63
N LEU A 646 -30.28 34.30 -13.69
CA LEU A 646 -29.79 33.10 -14.37
C LEU A 646 -28.27 33.14 -14.40
N ILE A 647 -27.63 31.97 -14.34
CA ILE A 647 -26.21 31.80 -14.60
C ILE A 647 -26.07 30.77 -15.71
N VAL A 648 -25.58 31.20 -16.87
CA VAL A 648 -25.13 30.31 -17.94
C VAL A 648 -23.69 29.93 -17.65
N ARG A 649 -23.41 28.64 -17.53
CA ARG A 649 -22.06 28.10 -17.40
C ARG A 649 -21.73 27.39 -18.71
N LEU A 650 -20.72 27.87 -19.42
CA LEU A 650 -20.41 27.46 -20.80
C LEU A 650 -18.98 26.92 -20.94
N VAL A 651 -18.86 25.74 -21.54
CA VAL A 651 -17.62 25.20 -22.13
C VAL A 651 -17.74 25.30 -23.65
N ARG A 652 -16.68 25.79 -24.29
CA ARG A 652 -16.63 26.10 -25.73
C ARG A 652 -15.20 26.09 -26.24
N ASP A 653 -15.04 25.65 -27.48
CA ASP A 653 -13.84 25.75 -28.30
C ASP A 653 -14.24 26.06 -29.76
N ASP A 654 -13.91 27.22 -30.34
CA ASP A 654 -13.15 28.34 -29.78
C ASP A 654 -14.04 29.47 -29.22
N GLY A 655 -15.13 29.79 -29.91
CA GLY A 655 -16.05 30.88 -29.59
C GLY A 655 -17.49 30.41 -29.59
N ALA A 656 -18.37 31.12 -28.88
CA ALA A 656 -19.78 30.75 -28.85
C ALA A 656 -20.73 31.91 -28.53
N ILE A 657 -21.97 31.79 -28.99
CA ILE A 657 -23.05 32.72 -28.68
C ILE A 657 -24.27 31.93 -28.22
N VAL A 658 -24.82 32.32 -27.07
CA VAL A 658 -25.94 31.65 -26.41
C VAL A 658 -27.18 32.53 -26.51
N TYR A 659 -28.28 31.89 -26.90
CA TYR A 659 -29.60 32.49 -27.02
C TYR A 659 -30.58 31.76 -26.09
N ILE A 660 -31.44 32.50 -25.41
CA ILE A 660 -32.59 31.94 -24.69
C ILE A 660 -33.85 32.57 -25.28
N ASN A 661 -34.75 31.72 -25.77
CA ASN A 661 -35.99 32.12 -26.44
C ASN A 661 -35.77 33.19 -27.53
N GLY A 662 -34.74 32.99 -28.36
CA GLY A 662 -34.38 33.89 -29.47
C GLY A 662 -33.54 35.12 -29.06
N LEU A 663 -33.44 35.45 -27.77
CA LEU A 663 -32.63 36.59 -27.31
C LEU A 663 -31.18 36.17 -27.02
N GLU A 664 -30.21 36.91 -27.54
CA GLU A 664 -28.79 36.73 -27.20
C GLU A 664 -28.55 37.09 -25.72
N VAL A 665 -28.04 36.15 -24.94
CA VAL A 665 -27.82 36.32 -23.49
C VAL A 665 -26.37 36.23 -23.08
N ALA A 666 -25.53 35.53 -23.86
CA ALA A 666 -24.10 35.44 -23.60
C ALA A 666 -23.31 35.32 -24.90
N ARG A 667 -22.12 35.91 -24.92
CA ARG A 667 -21.18 35.87 -26.04
C ARG A 667 -19.78 35.65 -25.49
N SER A 668 -19.14 34.57 -25.93
CA SER A 668 -17.79 34.20 -25.54
C SER A 668 -16.89 34.18 -26.76
N ASN A 669 -15.77 34.92 -26.70
CA ASN A 669 -14.71 34.85 -27.70
C ASN A 669 -15.19 35.02 -29.16
N MET A 670 -16.22 35.86 -29.37
CA MET A 670 -16.78 36.18 -30.68
C MET A 670 -16.72 37.69 -30.94
N PRO A 671 -16.52 38.15 -32.20
CA PRO A 671 -16.52 39.58 -32.54
C PRO A 671 -17.81 40.29 -32.15
N SER A 672 -17.74 41.60 -31.90
CA SER A 672 -18.94 42.43 -31.74
C SER A 672 -19.64 42.66 -33.09
N GLY A 673 -20.98 42.72 -33.09
CA GLY A 673 -21.77 42.99 -34.29
C GLY A 673 -22.48 41.75 -34.83
N SER A 674 -22.93 41.82 -36.08
CA SER A 674 -23.63 40.71 -36.74
C SER A 674 -22.68 39.54 -36.95
N VAL A 675 -23.16 38.33 -36.67
CA VAL A 675 -22.44 37.06 -36.83
C VAL A 675 -23.22 36.19 -37.80
N ASP A 676 -22.51 35.56 -38.72
CA ASP A 676 -23.01 34.54 -39.64
C ASP A 676 -22.20 33.24 -39.51
N ALA A 677 -22.61 32.19 -40.24
CA ALA A 677 -21.99 30.87 -40.17
C ALA A 677 -20.50 30.81 -40.59
N THR A 678 -19.97 31.89 -41.18
CA THR A 678 -18.56 31.99 -41.59
C THR A 678 -17.71 32.84 -40.66
N THR A 679 -18.36 33.53 -39.71
CA THR A 679 -17.68 34.36 -38.73
C THR A 679 -16.87 33.48 -37.78
N ARG A 680 -15.63 33.87 -37.53
CA ARG A 680 -14.68 33.11 -36.71
C ARG A 680 -14.64 33.62 -35.28
N ALA A 681 -14.19 32.76 -34.37
CA ALA A 681 -13.81 33.17 -33.02
C ALA A 681 -12.73 34.28 -33.05
N ALA A 682 -12.59 35.02 -31.96
CA ALA A 682 -11.64 36.13 -31.87
C ALA A 682 -10.21 35.66 -31.55
N ALA A 683 -10.06 34.55 -30.81
CA ALA A 683 -8.79 33.93 -30.45
C ALA A 683 -8.94 32.40 -30.33
N THR A 684 -7.81 31.69 -30.26
CA THR A 684 -7.81 30.25 -29.95
C THR A 684 -8.02 30.02 -28.45
N VAL A 685 -8.84 29.05 -28.07
CA VAL A 685 -8.97 28.51 -26.71
C VAL A 685 -8.08 27.27 -26.60
N SER A 686 -7.39 27.06 -25.46
CA SER A 686 -6.52 25.89 -25.29
C SER A 686 -6.32 25.51 -23.81
N GLY A 687 -5.99 24.25 -23.54
CA GLY A 687 -5.57 23.80 -22.21
C GLY A 687 -6.74 23.71 -21.23
N ALA A 688 -6.57 24.22 -20.00
CA ALA A 688 -7.63 24.13 -18.98
C ALA A 688 -8.93 24.86 -19.39
N ASP A 689 -8.84 25.88 -20.26
CA ASP A 689 -9.98 26.68 -20.72
C ASP A 689 -10.93 25.92 -21.66
N GLU A 690 -10.50 24.77 -22.21
CA GLU A 690 -11.32 23.89 -23.08
C GLU A 690 -12.25 22.98 -22.26
N THR A 691 -12.02 22.87 -20.95
CA THR A 691 -12.78 22.01 -20.03
C THR A 691 -13.37 22.76 -18.84
N THR A 692 -13.03 24.05 -18.70
CA THR A 692 -13.52 24.91 -17.62
C THR A 692 -14.84 25.57 -18.00
N PHE A 693 -15.83 25.48 -17.13
CA PHE A 693 -17.08 26.22 -17.25
C PHE A 693 -16.87 27.72 -16.95
N PHE A 694 -17.18 28.58 -17.92
CA PHE A 694 -17.19 30.03 -17.75
C PHE A 694 -18.61 30.55 -17.49
N GLU A 695 -18.76 31.43 -16.51
CA GLU A 695 -20.07 31.88 -16.03
C GLU A 695 -20.47 33.23 -16.64
N TYR A 696 -21.73 33.30 -17.09
CA TYR A 696 -22.35 34.49 -17.63
C TYR A 696 -23.67 34.74 -16.88
N PRO A 697 -23.76 35.81 -16.08
CA PRO A 697 -25.02 36.17 -15.44
C PRO A 697 -26.00 36.70 -16.49
N VAL A 698 -27.25 36.24 -16.42
CA VAL A 698 -28.31 36.54 -17.36
C VAL A 698 -29.54 37.01 -16.59
N ASN A 699 -30.24 38.02 -17.12
CA ASN A 699 -31.47 38.50 -16.51
C ASN A 699 -32.61 37.48 -16.71
N LYS A 700 -33.37 37.18 -15.65
CA LYS A 700 -34.52 36.25 -15.70
C LYS A 700 -35.61 36.62 -16.70
N SER A 701 -35.67 37.88 -17.15
CA SER A 701 -36.70 38.38 -18.08
C SER A 701 -36.77 37.65 -19.43
N VAL A 702 -35.78 36.81 -19.72
CA VAL A 702 -35.74 35.97 -20.94
C VAL A 702 -36.56 34.69 -20.81
N LEU A 703 -36.95 34.31 -19.59
CA LEU A 703 -37.76 33.11 -19.32
C LEU A 703 -39.25 33.38 -19.53
N VAL A 704 -39.96 32.35 -19.96
CA VAL A 704 -41.42 32.27 -19.93
C VAL A 704 -41.86 31.09 -19.05
N GLU A 705 -43.06 31.17 -18.50
CA GLU A 705 -43.68 30.02 -17.81
C GLU A 705 -43.93 28.89 -18.81
N GLY A 706 -43.58 27.66 -18.44
CA GLY A 706 -43.64 26.49 -19.30
C GLY A 706 -42.36 26.29 -20.13
N ASP A 707 -42.50 25.99 -21.41
CA ASP A 707 -41.40 25.56 -22.27
C ASP A 707 -40.51 26.72 -22.73
N ASN A 708 -39.22 26.56 -22.54
CA ASN A 708 -38.16 27.47 -22.95
C ASN A 708 -37.17 26.75 -23.86
N LEU A 709 -36.46 27.52 -24.69
CA LEU A 709 -35.39 27.02 -25.57
C LEU A 709 -34.09 27.74 -25.24
N VAL A 710 -33.02 26.98 -24.99
CA VAL A 710 -31.64 27.48 -25.11
C VAL A 710 -31.05 27.01 -26.44
N ALA A 711 -30.42 27.92 -27.15
CA ALA A 711 -29.82 27.68 -28.46
C ALA A 711 -28.39 28.25 -28.47
N VAL A 712 -27.42 27.52 -29.01
CA VAL A 712 -26.00 27.91 -29.00
C VAL A 712 -25.39 27.72 -30.37
N GLU A 713 -24.63 28.69 -30.84
CA GLU A 713 -23.73 28.55 -31.99
C GLU A 713 -22.30 28.56 -31.49
N VAL A 714 -21.52 27.54 -31.86
CA VAL A 714 -20.09 27.43 -31.58
C VAL A 714 -19.32 27.67 -32.86
N HIS A 715 -18.30 28.53 -32.80
CA HIS A 715 -17.50 28.98 -33.93
C HIS A 715 -16.02 28.69 -33.70
N GLN A 716 -15.38 28.12 -34.69
CA GLN A 716 -13.94 27.87 -34.67
C GLN A 716 -13.14 29.10 -35.12
N ILE A 717 -11.90 29.22 -34.63
CA ILE A 717 -10.96 30.28 -35.04
C ILE A 717 -10.50 30.11 -36.49
N ASN A 718 -10.48 28.88 -36.99
CA ASN A 718 -10.17 28.55 -38.39
C ASN A 718 -10.66 27.14 -38.78
N ASN A 719 -10.69 26.87 -40.09
CA ASN A 719 -11.16 25.60 -40.67
C ASN A 719 -10.17 24.43 -40.48
N THR A 720 -9.05 24.63 -39.78
CA THR A 720 -8.02 23.61 -39.50
C THR A 720 -7.92 23.30 -38.01
N SER A 721 -8.86 23.78 -37.18
CA SER A 721 -8.86 23.50 -35.74
C SER A 721 -8.82 22.00 -35.49
N THR A 722 -8.00 21.56 -34.53
CA THR A 722 -7.73 20.15 -34.28
C THR A 722 -8.89 19.45 -33.58
N ASP A 723 -9.60 20.20 -32.76
CA ASP A 723 -10.62 19.78 -31.80
C ASP A 723 -11.82 20.73 -31.80
N LEU A 724 -12.85 20.33 -31.06
CA LEU A 724 -14.05 21.09 -30.73
C LEU A 724 -14.58 20.49 -29.44
N SER A 725 -15.04 21.31 -28.50
CA SER A 725 -15.80 20.85 -27.33
C SER A 725 -16.89 21.84 -26.96
N PHE A 726 -18.07 21.32 -26.64
CA PHE A 726 -19.21 22.10 -26.18
C PHE A 726 -19.95 21.39 -25.04
N ASP A 727 -20.17 22.11 -23.94
CA ASP A 727 -21.13 21.78 -22.89
C ASP A 727 -21.72 23.07 -22.30
N LEU A 728 -22.96 23.01 -21.81
CA LEU A 728 -23.62 24.14 -21.17
C LEU A 728 -24.50 23.66 -20.02
N GLU A 729 -24.34 24.30 -18.87
CA GLU A 729 -25.24 24.20 -17.73
C GLU A 729 -25.95 25.55 -17.53
N LEU A 730 -27.27 25.51 -17.33
CA LEU A 730 -28.07 26.69 -17.01
C LEU A 730 -28.64 26.55 -15.60
N ARG A 731 -28.36 27.53 -14.74
CA ARG A 731 -28.86 27.60 -13.38
C ARG A 731 -29.76 28.83 -13.20
N GLY A 732 -30.89 28.67 -12.53
CA GLY A 732 -31.69 29.76 -12.02
C GLY A 732 -31.29 30.07 -10.59
N VAL A 733 -30.89 31.31 -10.32
CA VAL A 733 -30.76 31.85 -8.97
C VAL A 733 -32.17 32.02 -8.41
N THR A 734 -32.47 31.48 -7.24
CA THR A 734 -33.76 31.65 -6.55
C THR A 734 -33.58 32.59 -5.36
N GLU A 735 -34.66 33.26 -4.92
CA GLU A 735 -34.66 33.99 -3.65
C GLU A 735 -34.24 32.99 -2.55
N ALA A 736 -33.21 33.30 -1.78
CA ALA A 736 -32.76 32.44 -0.69
C ALA A 736 -33.93 32.23 0.27
N GLU A 737 -34.37 30.98 0.46
CA GLU A 737 -35.15 30.70 1.66
C GLU A 737 -34.29 31.12 2.85
N GLU A 738 -34.86 31.85 3.83
CA GLU A 738 -34.20 32.14 5.10
C GLU A 738 -33.48 30.86 5.58
N PRO A 739 -32.16 30.88 5.79
CA PRO A 739 -31.41 29.66 6.07
C PRO A 739 -32.06 28.94 7.25
N THR A 740 -32.69 27.79 7.02
CA THR A 740 -33.36 27.06 8.12
C THR A 740 -32.37 26.34 9.03
N ALA A 741 -31.08 26.34 8.67
CA ALA A 741 -29.97 25.72 9.40
C ALA A 741 -28.79 26.69 9.57
N GLY A 742 -28.35 26.91 10.82
CA GLY A 742 -27.24 27.80 11.17
C GLY A 742 -27.38 28.44 12.55
N ILE A 743 -26.50 29.38 12.87
CA ILE A 743 -26.59 30.16 14.10
C ILE A 743 -27.39 31.43 13.86
N ARG A 744 -28.48 31.60 14.62
CA ARG A 744 -29.25 32.85 14.64
C ARG A 744 -28.44 33.95 15.33
N LEU A 745 -28.24 35.03 14.60
CA LEU A 745 -27.61 36.26 15.06
C LEU A 745 -28.67 37.30 15.41
N TYR A 746 -28.35 38.14 16.38
CA TYR A 746 -29.12 39.35 16.70
C TYR A 746 -28.35 40.58 16.20
N PRO A 747 -29.03 41.68 15.84
CA PRO A 747 -28.32 42.90 15.43
C PRO A 747 -27.26 43.32 16.46
N GLY A 748 -26.04 43.61 15.98
CA GLY A 748 -24.87 43.92 16.80
C GLY A 748 -23.84 42.79 16.89
N ILE A 749 -22.96 42.85 17.90
CA ILE A 749 -21.90 41.86 18.11
C ILE A 749 -22.45 40.62 18.82
N ASN A 750 -22.36 39.47 18.15
CA ASN A 750 -22.75 38.16 18.66
C ASN A 750 -21.50 37.35 18.98
N ARG A 751 -21.34 36.93 20.24
CA ARG A 751 -20.32 35.95 20.60
C ARG A 751 -20.87 34.53 20.44
N VAL A 752 -20.36 33.80 19.44
CA VAL A 752 -20.75 32.42 19.18
C VAL A 752 -19.70 31.48 19.77
N TRP A 753 -20.10 30.68 20.76
CA TRP A 753 -19.23 29.68 21.38
C TRP A 753 -19.24 28.36 20.60
N VAL A 754 -18.08 27.74 20.49
CA VAL A 754 -17.89 26.41 19.93
C VAL A 754 -17.20 25.53 20.98
N GLN A 755 -17.68 24.31 21.15
CA GLN A 755 -17.16 23.35 22.13
C GLN A 755 -16.99 21.99 21.47
N SER A 756 -15.87 21.31 21.72
CA SER A 756 -15.67 19.90 21.34
C SER A 756 -15.77 19.00 22.56
N PHE A 757 -16.27 17.78 22.37
CA PHE A 757 -16.55 16.82 23.44
C PHE A 757 -15.97 15.44 23.13
N ALA A 758 -15.58 14.72 24.18
CA ALA A 758 -15.01 13.37 24.11
C ALA A 758 -16.06 12.26 23.96
N ASP A 759 -17.33 12.61 24.13
CA ASP A 759 -18.50 11.73 24.03
C ASP A 759 -19.55 12.33 23.08
N ALA A 760 -20.51 11.52 22.65
CA ALA A 760 -21.56 11.97 21.73
C ALA A 760 -22.61 12.83 22.46
N GLU A 761 -22.79 12.59 23.75
CA GLU A 761 -23.80 13.23 24.60
C GLU A 761 -23.44 14.70 24.91
N GLY A 762 -22.16 15.05 24.89
CA GLY A 762 -21.63 16.36 25.23
C GLY A 762 -21.36 16.55 26.73
N THR A 763 -20.95 15.50 27.45
CA THR A 763 -20.74 15.55 28.92
C THR A 763 -19.28 15.79 29.31
N VAL A 764 -18.32 15.34 28.50
CA VAL A 764 -16.89 15.54 28.72
C VAL A 764 -16.34 16.54 27.70
N GLU A 765 -16.26 17.82 28.08
CA GLU A 765 -15.69 18.87 27.22
C GLU A 765 -14.17 18.71 27.08
N LEU A 766 -13.67 18.81 25.84
CA LEU A 766 -12.25 18.76 25.50
C LEU A 766 -11.66 20.15 25.31
N ALA A 767 -12.35 21.01 24.57
CA ALA A 767 -11.92 22.36 24.26
C ALA A 767 -13.11 23.28 23.98
N ARG A 768 -12.87 24.58 24.10
CA ARG A 768 -13.82 25.63 23.71
C ARG A 768 -13.12 26.76 22.97
N ALA A 769 -13.81 27.35 22.01
CA ALA A 769 -13.40 28.51 21.23
C ALA A 769 -14.62 29.44 21.03
N PHE A 770 -14.39 30.64 20.50
CA PHE A 770 -15.48 31.53 20.11
C PHE A 770 -15.10 32.37 18.88
N VAL A 771 -16.11 32.85 18.18
CA VAL A 771 -16.01 33.88 17.16
C VAL A 771 -16.99 35.01 17.50
N ASP A 772 -16.54 36.25 17.35
CA ASP A 772 -17.41 37.43 17.48
C ASP A 772 -17.86 37.85 16.08
N ILE A 773 -19.18 37.83 15.85
CA ILE A 773 -19.81 38.13 14.57
C ILE A 773 -20.68 39.38 14.72
N TRP A 774 -20.34 40.43 13.97
CA TRP A 774 -21.20 41.58 13.82
C TRP A 774 -22.30 41.25 12.79
N HIS A 775 -23.55 41.23 13.23
CA HIS A 775 -24.69 41.21 12.34
C HIS A 775 -25.22 42.64 12.17
N ASP A 776 -25.17 43.15 10.95
CA ASP A 776 -25.74 44.46 10.60
C ASP A 776 -26.94 44.26 9.68
N ASP A 777 -28.13 44.45 10.23
CA ASP A 777 -29.41 44.44 9.51
C ASP A 777 -29.83 45.84 9.03
N GLY A 778 -28.92 46.82 9.13
CA GLY A 778 -29.19 48.23 8.82
C GLY A 778 -29.84 49.01 9.97
N THR A 779 -30.06 48.39 11.14
CA THR A 779 -30.56 49.09 12.35
C THR A 779 -29.43 49.70 13.20
N THR A 780 -28.17 49.45 12.86
CA THR A 780 -27.00 49.96 13.61
C THR A 780 -26.90 51.49 13.54
N GLY A 781 -27.05 52.17 14.69
CA GLY A 781 -26.89 53.62 14.77
C GLY A 781 -25.43 54.04 14.91
N THR A 782 -24.94 54.99 14.10
CA THR A 782 -23.59 55.56 14.26
C THR A 782 -23.60 56.72 15.27
N LEU A 783 -22.75 56.65 16.29
CA LEU A 783 -22.53 57.72 17.26
C LEU A 783 -21.17 58.39 16.99
N SER A 784 -21.17 59.66 16.57
CA SER A 784 -19.96 60.42 16.28
C SER A 784 -19.99 61.83 16.88
N GLY A 785 -18.81 62.45 17.04
CA GLY A 785 -18.65 63.81 17.58
C GLY A 785 -18.23 63.87 19.05
N THR A 786 -18.02 65.10 19.55
CA THR A 786 -17.56 65.33 20.93
C THR A 786 -18.68 65.10 21.94
N LEU A 787 -18.52 64.12 22.84
CA LEU A 787 -19.40 63.94 24.00
C LEU A 787 -19.29 65.18 24.90
N THR A 788 -20.37 65.95 25.00
CA THR A 788 -20.43 67.17 25.82
C THR A 788 -20.97 66.92 27.22
N GLU A 789 -21.49 65.70 27.47
CA GLU A 789 -21.97 65.18 28.75
C GLU A 789 -21.90 63.63 28.75
N ASP A 790 -22.05 63.01 29.94
CA ASP A 790 -22.09 61.55 30.08
C ASP A 790 -23.31 60.97 29.34
N ALA A 791 -23.08 60.20 28.28
CA ALA A 791 -24.13 59.50 27.54
C ALA A 791 -24.33 58.08 28.08
N VAL A 792 -25.56 57.71 28.43
CA VAL A 792 -25.92 56.35 28.83
C VAL A 792 -26.51 55.61 27.63
N LEU A 793 -25.80 54.60 27.12
CA LEU A 793 -26.31 53.71 26.08
C LEU A 793 -27.05 52.55 26.73
N THR A 794 -28.32 52.35 26.42
CA THR A 794 -29.05 51.17 26.88
C THR A 794 -29.02 50.05 25.84
N ALA A 795 -29.02 48.79 26.29
CA ALA A 795 -29.06 47.64 25.39
C ALA A 795 -30.36 47.58 24.56
N ALA A 796 -31.43 48.26 25.00
CA ALA A 796 -32.69 48.34 24.27
C ALA A 796 -32.67 49.33 23.10
N GLU A 797 -31.71 50.27 23.08
CA GLU A 797 -31.63 51.32 22.05
C GLU A 797 -30.51 51.06 21.03
N GLY A 798 -29.67 50.05 21.25
CA GLY A 798 -28.62 49.61 20.32
C GLY A 798 -29.10 48.57 19.29
N PRO A 799 -28.20 48.08 18.41
CA PRO A 799 -26.75 48.23 18.46
C PRO A 799 -26.24 49.60 18.00
N TRP A 800 -25.13 50.05 18.61
CA TRP A 800 -24.49 51.33 18.29
C TRP A 800 -23.07 51.10 17.76
N MET A 801 -22.69 51.81 16.70
CA MET A 801 -21.33 51.89 16.20
C MET A 801 -20.68 53.20 16.66
N VAL A 802 -19.59 53.10 17.43
CA VAL A 802 -18.75 54.25 17.80
C VAL A 802 -17.47 54.15 16.96
N PRO A 803 -17.39 54.82 15.80
CA PRO A 803 -16.17 54.83 15.01
C PRO A 803 -15.03 55.45 15.82
N ALA A 804 -13.83 54.92 15.67
CA ALA A 804 -12.64 55.56 16.22
C ALA A 804 -12.38 56.84 15.42
N ASP A 805 -12.71 57.99 16.00
CA ASP A 805 -12.32 59.31 15.51
C ASP A 805 -10.82 59.57 15.74
#